data_AF-A0AA88QYI2-F1
#
_entry.id   AF-A0AA88QYI2-F1
#
_cell.length_a   1.000
_cell.length_b   1.000
_cell.length_c   1.000
_cell.angle_alpha   90.00
_cell.angle_beta   90.00
_cell.angle_gamma   90.00
#
_symmetry.space_group_name_H-M   'P 1'
#
loop_
_entity.id
_entity.type
_entity.pdbx_description
1 polymer ?
#
loop_
_entity_poly.entity_id
_entity_poly.type
_entity_poly.pdbx_seq_one_letter_code
_entity_poly.pdbx_strand_id
1 'polypeptide(L)'
;MDEKSNENEALIARIQQLEHERGELHKDIEQLCMQHAGPSYLSVATRMHFQRTAGLEQEIEDLRKKLAACVRENLNLQEELTEAYRIKSQLADLHSVEVSKNMEAEKQVKFFQSSVAAAFAERDHSIMEAEKAKEKEEFMSEKLNDFRKRVEELTSDCWEEKKLSAALRVDLEKQEKQNETFRKVIMKFYEIRQHSVRGSGDASWEDKCESLLRDSEEMWSFIDYGESSTSKYIAALEEEVDMLRNSVGSLENQLRMGLEIEKHLKKKVGDMEKLNIFSKYKMKKEISGLLHLHSQHRVHIVHLLDNGYSHLKSTIDVIEDKLRQLDMNGDQNLMSPRGNIKLQESECRDVHINNDAGSNLCTEMSVPDLTNSFIVGTGDAPEALAQALQEKVSALLLLSQQEERYLLESNVNAALRKKVEELQRNLLQVANEKVKALMELAQLKQKYQLLQENISQKQGKLSAYTGEQKTVQAGDGRLKNMLKKTYLRRWIDPLVYSASEAESHLNHEGNTTNKRSYSDVDFARMRIENASLKESLENMEHLTSTVHRLRLSLLEVKDVVMCEETVPGKSALDNIVTEAKLVKTALGSSLPVSWSAETDLRSSGEFFEEETADVGGDSSTEKGDRVSAAGFEMVELVILASEILTDNINKRDCSNID
;
A
#
# COMPACT_ATOMS: atom_id res chain seq x y z
N MET A 1 56.85 48.50 -147.60
CA MET A 1 55.82 47.65 -148.21
C MET A 1 56.26 46.18 -148.11
N ASP A 2 56.45 45.62 -146.90
CA ASP A 2 56.76 44.18 -146.72
C ASP A 2 56.31 43.58 -145.36
N GLU A 3 55.73 44.35 -144.42
CA GLU A 3 55.29 43.81 -143.12
C GLU A 3 53.84 43.27 -143.11
N LYS A 4 52.99 43.65 -144.07
CA LYS A 4 51.57 43.21 -144.12
C LYS A 4 51.33 41.85 -144.75
N SER A 5 52.26 41.29 -145.52
CA SER A 5 52.07 39.95 -146.12
C SER A 5 52.44 38.83 -145.13
N ASN A 6 53.43 39.05 -144.26
CA ASN A 6 53.91 38.06 -143.28
C ASN A 6 52.91 37.79 -142.15
N GLU A 7 52.14 38.80 -141.71
CA GLU A 7 51.08 38.62 -140.72
C GLU A 7 49.90 37.78 -141.26
N ASN A 8 49.60 37.90 -142.55
CA ASN A 8 48.50 37.17 -143.18
C ASN A 8 48.79 35.67 -143.30
N GLU A 9 50.03 35.29 -143.62
CA GLU A 9 50.44 33.87 -143.65
C GLU A 9 50.46 33.25 -142.24
N ALA A 10 50.93 33.98 -141.23
CA ALA A 10 50.90 33.54 -139.84
C ALA A 10 49.47 33.34 -139.31
N LEU A 11 48.54 34.24 -139.68
CA LEU A 11 47.12 34.11 -139.35
C LEU A 11 46.47 32.89 -140.01
N ILE A 12 46.78 32.62 -141.29
CA ILE A 12 46.25 31.45 -142.01
C ILE A 12 46.78 30.15 -141.38
N ALA A 13 48.07 30.07 -141.04
CA ALA A 13 48.63 28.90 -140.35
C ALA A 13 47.99 28.69 -138.97
N ARG A 14 47.72 29.78 -138.23
CA ARG A 14 47.03 29.71 -136.94
C ARG A 14 45.59 29.24 -137.08
N ILE A 15 44.88 29.66 -138.11
CA ILE A 15 43.51 29.19 -138.42
C ILE A 15 43.54 27.69 -138.72
N GLN A 16 44.46 27.21 -139.55
CA GLN A 16 44.59 25.78 -139.87
C GLN A 16 44.92 24.94 -138.63
N GLN A 17 45.78 25.45 -137.75
CA GLN A 17 46.07 24.79 -136.47
C GLN A 17 44.83 24.72 -135.58
N LEU A 18 44.08 25.83 -135.45
CA LEU A 18 42.84 25.85 -134.66
C LEU A 18 41.75 24.96 -135.28
N GLU A 19 41.70 24.84 -136.60
CA GLU A 19 40.79 23.91 -137.29
C GLU A 19 41.17 22.45 -137.04
N HIS A 20 42.47 22.15 -136.98
CA HIS A 20 42.96 20.83 -136.61
C HIS A 20 42.68 20.51 -135.13
N GLU A 21 42.99 21.43 -134.21
CA GLU A 21 42.69 21.29 -132.77
C GLU A 21 41.18 21.16 -132.53
N ARG A 22 40.36 21.92 -133.25
CA ARG A 22 38.90 21.79 -133.25
C ARG A 22 38.47 20.41 -133.76
N GLY A 23 39.10 19.91 -134.82
CA GLY A 23 38.83 18.59 -135.38
C GLY A 23 39.15 17.45 -134.41
N GLU A 24 40.28 17.54 -133.71
CA GLU A 24 40.69 16.55 -132.70
C GLU A 24 39.80 16.64 -131.45
N LEU A 25 39.50 17.84 -130.95
CA LEU A 25 38.53 18.03 -129.86
C LEU A 25 37.15 17.49 -130.22
N HIS A 26 36.71 17.63 -131.48
CA HIS A 26 35.45 17.08 -131.92
C HIS A 26 35.45 15.54 -131.88
N LYS A 27 36.53 14.90 -132.32
CA LYS A 27 36.69 13.44 -132.22
C LYS A 27 36.73 12.95 -130.78
N ASP A 28 37.42 13.68 -129.89
CA ASP A 28 37.49 13.33 -128.47
C ASP A 28 36.11 13.43 -127.80
N ILE A 29 35.35 14.50 -128.11
CA ILE A 29 33.96 14.66 -127.63
C ILE A 29 33.07 13.54 -128.19
N GLU A 30 33.21 13.21 -129.47
CA GLU A 30 32.44 12.13 -130.10
C GLU A 30 32.77 10.76 -129.48
N GLN A 31 34.04 10.49 -129.17
CA GLN A 31 34.48 9.27 -128.52
C GLN A 31 33.96 9.18 -127.07
N LEU A 32 33.99 10.28 -126.30
CA LEU A 32 33.37 10.36 -124.98
C LEU A 32 31.86 10.13 -125.05
N CYS A 33 31.17 10.79 -125.99
CA CYS A 33 29.74 10.61 -126.19
C CYS A 33 29.41 9.17 -126.61
N MET A 34 30.19 8.51 -127.45
CA MET A 34 30.00 7.09 -127.81
C MET A 34 30.24 6.15 -126.63
N GLN A 35 31.21 6.42 -125.76
CA GLN A 35 31.45 5.66 -124.53
C GLN A 35 30.31 5.84 -123.50
N HIS A 36 29.75 7.04 -123.42
CA HIS A 36 28.62 7.36 -122.53
C HIS A 36 27.23 7.03 -123.12
N ALA A 37 27.12 6.83 -124.44
CA ALA A 37 25.86 6.50 -125.15
C ALA A 37 25.64 4.98 -125.34
N GLY A 38 26.57 4.12 -124.91
CA GLY A 38 26.37 2.67 -124.91
C GLY A 38 25.26 2.23 -123.94
N PRO A 39 24.36 1.29 -124.30
CA PRO A 39 23.30 0.78 -123.42
C PRO A 39 23.80 0.26 -122.05
N SER A 40 25.06 -0.17 -121.99
CA SER A 40 25.70 -0.71 -120.79
C SER A 40 26.02 0.36 -119.74
N TYR A 41 26.49 1.56 -120.12
CA TYR A 41 26.86 2.62 -119.15
C TYR A 41 25.63 3.11 -118.37
N LEU A 42 24.54 3.41 -119.07
CA LEU A 42 23.28 3.83 -118.45
C LEU A 42 22.76 2.75 -117.49
N SER A 43 22.77 1.48 -117.90
CA SER A 43 22.31 0.37 -117.05
C SER A 43 23.14 0.20 -115.76
N VAL A 44 24.47 0.39 -115.83
CA VAL A 44 25.37 0.28 -114.67
C VAL A 44 25.20 1.48 -113.74
N ALA A 45 25.14 2.70 -114.27
CA ALA A 45 24.89 3.90 -113.49
C ALA A 45 23.53 3.82 -112.79
N THR A 46 22.46 3.45 -113.50
CA THR A 46 21.13 3.24 -112.95
C THR A 46 21.11 2.17 -111.86
N ARG A 47 21.82 1.04 -112.04
CA ARG A 47 21.94 0.00 -111.01
C ARG A 47 22.68 0.49 -109.76
N MET A 48 23.78 1.23 -109.92
CA MET A 48 24.51 1.82 -108.79
C MET A 48 23.65 2.86 -108.06
N HIS A 49 22.89 3.69 -108.80
CA HIS A 49 21.94 4.63 -108.21
C HIS A 49 20.84 3.90 -107.44
N PHE A 50 20.19 2.89 -108.01
CA PHE A 50 19.17 2.11 -107.28
C PHE A 50 19.73 1.41 -106.05
N GLN A 51 20.94 0.82 -106.12
CA GLN A 51 21.58 0.19 -104.96
C GLN A 51 21.90 1.21 -103.86
N ARG A 52 22.40 2.39 -104.24
CA ARG A 52 22.66 3.48 -103.29
C ARG A 52 21.35 4.00 -102.69
N THR A 53 20.30 4.17 -103.49
CA THR A 53 18.97 4.59 -103.01
C THR A 53 18.40 3.56 -102.05
N ALA A 54 18.42 2.27 -102.37
CA ALA A 54 17.95 1.20 -101.48
C ALA A 54 18.77 1.12 -100.17
N GLY A 55 20.09 1.29 -100.24
CA GLY A 55 20.95 1.35 -99.06
C GLY A 55 20.61 2.55 -98.16
N LEU A 56 20.40 3.73 -98.75
CA LEU A 56 19.96 4.92 -98.02
C LEU A 56 18.55 4.77 -97.46
N GLU A 57 17.62 4.15 -98.18
CA GLU A 57 16.26 3.86 -97.69
C GLU A 57 16.29 2.92 -96.48
N GLN A 58 17.12 1.88 -96.52
CA GLN A 58 17.30 0.97 -95.39
C GLN A 58 17.94 1.68 -94.19
N GLU A 59 18.96 2.51 -94.41
CA GLU A 59 19.58 3.29 -93.34
C GLU A 59 18.59 4.29 -92.72
N ILE A 60 17.77 4.96 -93.55
CA ILE A 60 16.68 5.83 -93.09
C ILE A 60 15.67 5.03 -92.25
N GLU A 61 15.30 3.83 -92.67
CA GLU A 61 14.34 2.99 -91.95
C GLU A 61 14.93 2.48 -90.61
N ASP A 62 16.20 2.08 -90.59
CA ASP A 62 16.88 1.67 -89.37
C ASP A 62 17.06 2.85 -88.39
N LEU A 63 17.36 4.04 -88.90
CA LEU A 63 17.40 5.27 -88.10
C LEU A 63 16.01 5.64 -87.55
N ARG A 64 14.94 5.46 -88.34
CA ARG A 64 13.56 5.65 -87.87
C ARG A 64 13.18 4.69 -86.76
N LYS A 65 13.56 3.41 -86.86
CA LYS A 65 13.33 2.43 -85.79
C LYS A 65 14.09 2.78 -84.52
N LYS A 66 15.36 3.17 -84.63
CA LYS A 66 16.16 3.64 -83.50
C LYS A 66 15.56 4.90 -82.87
N LEU A 67 15.10 5.85 -83.68
CA LEU A 67 14.42 7.05 -83.19
C LEU A 67 13.12 6.69 -82.45
N ALA A 68 12.31 5.79 -82.99
CA ALA A 68 11.09 5.32 -82.33
C ALA A 68 11.36 4.57 -81.02
N ALA A 69 12.42 3.77 -80.96
CA ALA A 69 12.86 3.13 -79.71
C ALA A 69 13.31 4.17 -78.67
N CYS A 70 14.15 5.13 -79.07
CA CYS A 70 14.62 6.21 -78.21
C CYS A 70 13.46 7.08 -77.69
N VAL A 71 12.47 7.39 -78.52
CA VAL A 71 11.27 8.14 -78.11
C VAL A 71 10.46 7.37 -77.07
N ARG A 72 10.28 6.05 -77.24
CA ARG A 72 9.59 5.22 -76.24
C ARG A 72 10.35 5.15 -74.92
N GLU A 73 11.67 4.97 -74.98
CA GLU A 73 12.51 4.98 -73.77
C GLU A 73 12.45 6.33 -73.05
N ASN A 74 12.43 7.44 -73.78
CA ASN A 74 12.28 8.77 -73.20
C ASN A 74 10.91 8.95 -72.51
N LEU A 75 9.83 8.49 -73.14
CA LEU A 75 8.50 8.48 -72.51
C LEU A 75 8.48 7.64 -71.23
N ASN A 76 9.04 6.43 -71.26
CA ASN A 76 9.13 5.57 -70.08
C ASN A 76 9.94 6.24 -68.95
N LEU A 77 11.09 6.86 -69.26
CA LEU A 77 11.89 7.58 -68.27
C LEU A 77 11.14 8.78 -67.70
N GLN A 78 10.32 9.46 -68.50
CA GLN A 78 9.48 10.55 -68.04
C GLN A 78 8.39 10.04 -67.08
N GLU A 79 7.76 8.90 -67.38
CA GLU A 79 6.80 8.24 -66.48
C GLU A 79 7.48 7.83 -65.16
N GLU A 80 8.62 7.15 -65.23
CA GLU A 80 9.42 6.76 -64.05
C GLU A 80 9.83 7.97 -63.20
N LEU A 81 10.20 9.09 -63.83
CA LEU A 81 10.55 10.33 -63.13
C LEU A 81 9.32 10.92 -62.41
N THR A 82 8.17 10.96 -63.07
CA THR A 82 6.94 11.45 -62.43
C THR A 82 6.53 10.60 -61.24
N GLU A 83 6.67 9.28 -61.36
CA GLU A 83 6.38 8.34 -60.29
C GLU A 83 7.37 8.47 -59.12
N ALA A 84 8.66 8.66 -59.40
CA ALA A 84 9.67 8.94 -58.39
C ALA A 84 9.37 10.23 -57.61
N TYR A 85 8.92 11.30 -58.28
CA TYR A 85 8.49 12.52 -57.60
C TYR A 85 7.22 12.31 -56.76
N ARG A 86 6.27 11.51 -57.25
CA ARG A 86 5.06 11.14 -56.49
C ARG A 86 5.41 10.40 -55.20
N ILE A 87 6.27 9.39 -55.29
CA ILE A 87 6.76 8.62 -54.13
C ILE A 87 7.52 9.53 -53.17
N LYS A 88 8.39 10.43 -53.68
CA LYS A 88 9.11 11.40 -52.85
C LYS A 88 8.16 12.29 -52.04
N SER A 89 7.08 12.76 -52.64
CA SER A 89 6.07 13.56 -51.94
C SER A 89 5.39 12.75 -50.83
N GLN A 90 4.95 11.52 -51.14
CA GLN A 90 4.32 10.64 -50.14
C GLN A 90 5.27 10.31 -48.97
N LEU A 91 6.56 10.11 -49.25
CA LEU A 91 7.56 9.87 -48.21
C LEU A 91 7.77 11.11 -47.33
N ALA A 92 7.75 12.31 -47.90
CA ALA A 92 7.84 13.55 -47.14
C ALA A 92 6.62 13.73 -46.21
N ASP A 93 5.42 13.44 -46.70
CA ASP A 93 4.19 13.49 -45.90
C ASP A 93 4.24 12.47 -44.75
N LEU A 94 4.61 11.21 -45.04
CA LEU A 94 4.78 10.16 -44.01
C LEU A 94 5.83 10.55 -42.96
N HIS A 95 6.97 11.09 -43.40
CA HIS A 95 8.02 11.56 -42.48
C HIS A 95 7.50 12.69 -41.57
N SER A 96 6.74 13.64 -42.12
CA SER A 96 6.15 14.74 -41.33
C SER A 96 5.18 14.22 -40.25
N VAL A 97 4.35 13.23 -40.59
CA VAL A 97 3.42 12.58 -39.65
C VAL A 97 4.20 11.84 -38.56
N GLU A 98 5.26 11.11 -38.94
CA GLU A 98 6.06 10.36 -37.97
C GLU A 98 6.83 11.28 -37.02
N VAL A 99 7.38 12.39 -37.52
CA VAL A 99 8.00 13.43 -36.69
C VAL A 99 6.98 14.02 -35.71
N SER A 100 5.75 14.29 -36.15
CA SER A 100 4.70 14.80 -35.26
C SER A 100 4.33 13.80 -34.16
N LYS A 101 4.23 12.50 -34.48
CA LYS A 101 4.01 11.44 -33.49
C LYS A 101 5.16 11.35 -32.49
N ASN A 102 6.41 11.43 -32.97
CA ASN A 102 7.59 11.38 -32.12
C ASN A 102 7.65 12.58 -31.16
N MET A 103 7.30 13.79 -31.63
CA MET A 103 7.17 14.97 -30.78
C MET A 103 6.10 14.78 -29.69
N GLU A 104 4.98 14.15 -30.01
CA GLU A 104 3.92 13.89 -29.02
C GLU A 104 4.35 12.83 -27.99
N ALA A 105 5.02 11.76 -28.44
CA ALA A 105 5.63 10.77 -27.55
C ALA A 105 6.66 11.41 -26.61
N GLU A 106 7.50 12.34 -27.10
CA GLU A 106 8.46 13.08 -26.28
C GLU A 106 7.78 13.92 -25.20
N LYS A 107 6.65 14.59 -25.54
CA LYS A 107 5.87 15.33 -24.53
C LYS A 107 5.31 14.41 -23.46
N GLN A 108 4.78 13.24 -23.84
CA GLN A 108 4.26 12.26 -22.88
C GLN A 108 5.37 11.76 -21.96
N VAL A 109 6.55 11.44 -22.50
CA VAL A 109 7.72 11.04 -21.69
C VAL A 109 8.10 12.14 -20.70
N LYS A 110 8.19 13.40 -21.14
CA LYS A 110 8.48 14.54 -20.24
C LYS A 110 7.41 14.70 -19.16
N PHE A 111 6.13 14.56 -19.51
CA PHE A 111 5.03 14.60 -18.56
C PHE A 111 5.17 13.50 -17.48
N PHE A 112 5.45 12.26 -17.88
CA PHE A 112 5.67 11.17 -16.94
C PHE A 112 6.91 11.39 -16.07
N GLN A 113 8.01 11.89 -16.64
CA GLN A 113 9.20 12.26 -15.88
C GLN A 113 8.90 13.31 -14.80
N SER A 114 8.17 14.38 -15.16
CA SER A 114 7.76 15.41 -14.19
C SER A 114 6.81 14.87 -13.13
N SER A 115 5.87 14.00 -13.52
CA SER A 115 4.92 13.38 -12.59
C SER A 115 5.62 12.46 -11.58
N VAL A 116 6.59 11.66 -12.06
CA VAL A 116 7.40 10.79 -11.21
C VAL A 116 8.28 11.61 -10.27
N ALA A 117 8.90 12.69 -10.75
CA ALA A 117 9.68 13.58 -9.90
C ALA A 117 8.83 14.23 -8.80
N ALA A 118 7.61 14.67 -9.12
CA ALA A 118 6.68 15.23 -8.14
C ALA A 118 6.25 14.18 -7.09
N ALA A 119 5.93 12.95 -7.52
CA ALA A 119 5.58 11.86 -6.61
C ALA A 119 6.74 11.48 -5.66
N PHE A 120 7.98 11.51 -6.15
CA PHE A 120 9.15 11.30 -5.29
C PHE A 120 9.35 12.44 -4.29
N ALA A 121 9.16 13.69 -4.70
CA ALA A 121 9.25 14.84 -3.80
C ALA A 121 8.16 14.79 -2.71
N GLU A 122 6.92 14.41 -3.06
CA GLU A 122 5.82 14.23 -2.10
C GLU A 122 6.12 13.08 -1.12
N ARG A 123 6.59 11.93 -1.63
CA ARG A 123 7.01 10.80 -0.78
C ARG A 123 8.11 11.22 0.19
N ASP A 124 9.14 11.91 -0.29
CA ASP A 124 10.27 12.32 0.55
C ASP A 124 9.82 13.34 1.62
N HIS A 125 8.88 14.22 1.27
CA HIS A 125 8.24 15.12 2.24
C HIS A 125 7.44 14.36 3.31
N SER A 126 6.60 13.39 2.91
CA SER A 126 5.83 12.56 3.85
C SER A 126 6.74 11.71 4.74
N ILE A 127 7.85 11.18 4.23
CA ILE A 127 8.83 10.44 5.03
C ILE A 127 9.45 11.36 6.09
N MET A 128 9.87 12.56 5.72
CA MET A 128 10.42 13.54 6.67
C MET A 128 9.41 13.91 7.77
N GLU A 129 8.15 14.11 7.42
CA GLU A 129 7.09 14.39 8.41
C GLU A 129 6.84 13.20 9.34
N ALA A 130 6.86 11.97 8.80
CA ALA A 130 6.73 10.75 9.59
C ALA A 130 7.91 10.55 10.56
N GLU A 131 9.14 10.80 10.12
CA GLU A 131 10.33 10.76 10.97
C GLU A 131 10.22 11.78 12.11
N LYS A 132 9.83 13.02 11.80
CA LYS A 132 9.61 14.06 12.82
C LYS A 132 8.49 13.70 13.80
N ALA A 133 7.44 13.01 13.34
CA ALA A 133 6.37 12.54 14.22
C ALA A 133 6.88 11.41 15.14
N LYS A 134 7.68 10.49 14.60
CA LYS A 134 8.31 9.41 15.36
C LYS A 134 9.27 9.93 16.43
N GLU A 135 10.11 10.93 16.12
CA GLU A 135 10.98 11.58 17.13
C GLU A 135 10.17 12.15 18.31
N LYS A 136 9.02 12.78 18.02
CA LYS A 136 8.12 13.29 19.07
C LYS A 136 7.48 12.18 19.88
N GLU A 137 7.09 11.08 19.24
CA GLU A 137 6.53 9.90 19.91
C GLU A 137 7.57 9.28 20.85
N GLU A 138 8.80 9.08 20.40
CA GLU A 138 9.91 8.55 21.21
C GLU A 138 10.17 9.44 22.43
N PHE A 139 10.22 10.76 22.24
CA PHE A 139 10.35 11.72 23.34
C PHE A 139 9.18 11.67 24.33
N MET A 140 7.94 11.51 23.85
CA MET A 140 6.78 11.36 24.72
C MET A 140 6.76 10.02 25.45
N SER A 141 7.25 8.95 24.83
CA SER A 141 7.40 7.63 25.45
C SER A 141 8.43 7.67 26.58
N GLU A 142 9.54 8.38 26.40
CA GLU A 142 10.54 8.61 27.45
C GLU A 142 9.91 9.34 28.64
N LYS A 143 9.20 10.45 28.40
CA LYS A 143 8.47 11.17 29.47
C LYS A 143 7.43 10.31 30.18
N LEU A 144 6.71 9.46 29.45
CA LEU A 144 5.71 8.55 30.04
C LEU A 144 6.41 7.54 30.96
N ASN A 145 7.56 7.01 30.57
CA ASN A 145 8.36 6.14 31.43
C ASN A 145 8.81 6.85 32.70
N ASP A 146 9.22 8.12 32.63
CA ASP A 146 9.55 8.92 33.82
C ASP A 146 8.34 9.11 34.74
N PHE A 147 7.17 9.43 34.18
CA PHE A 147 5.94 9.53 34.96
C PHE A 147 5.54 8.20 35.60
N ARG A 148 5.71 7.08 34.88
CA ARG A 148 5.44 5.73 35.39
C ARG A 148 6.32 5.42 36.60
N LYS A 149 7.64 5.64 36.50
CA LYS A 149 8.58 5.46 37.63
C LYS A 149 8.16 6.29 38.84
N ARG A 150 7.82 7.56 38.62
CA ARG A 150 7.35 8.45 39.70
C ARG A 150 6.05 7.96 40.35
N VAL A 151 5.13 7.40 39.58
CA VAL A 151 3.89 6.82 40.11
C VAL A 151 4.19 5.56 40.93
N GLU A 152 5.10 4.71 40.47
CA GLU A 152 5.54 3.51 41.19
C GLU A 152 6.19 3.88 42.53
N GLU A 153 7.09 4.87 42.55
CA GLU A 153 7.70 5.42 43.76
C GLU A 153 6.63 5.95 44.74
N LEU A 154 5.76 6.84 44.29
CA LEU A 154 4.68 7.40 45.15
C LEU A 154 3.72 6.33 45.66
N THR A 155 3.46 5.29 44.86
CA THR A 155 2.62 4.16 45.28
C THR A 155 3.31 3.36 46.38
N SER A 156 4.62 3.12 46.26
CA SER A 156 5.43 2.48 47.30
C SER A 156 5.43 3.28 48.59
N ASP A 157 5.64 4.60 48.51
CA ASP A 157 5.59 5.49 49.67
C ASP A 157 4.22 5.48 50.35
N CYS A 158 3.13 5.49 49.56
CA CYS A 158 1.77 5.39 50.09
C CYS A 158 1.52 4.05 50.82
N TRP A 159 2.09 2.95 50.32
CA TRP A 159 2.00 1.65 50.97
C TRP A 159 2.73 1.63 52.32
N GLU A 160 3.94 2.19 52.40
CA GLU A 160 4.69 2.28 53.67
C GLU A 160 3.98 3.21 54.68
N GLU A 161 3.47 4.36 54.23
CA GLU A 161 2.69 5.26 55.09
C GLU A 161 1.43 4.58 55.64
N LYS A 162 0.73 3.82 54.80
CA LYS A 162 -0.46 3.05 55.20
C LYS A 162 -0.12 1.99 56.25
N LYS A 163 1.03 1.34 56.12
CA LYS A 163 1.55 0.35 57.08
C LYS A 163 1.91 1.01 58.42
N LEU A 164 2.60 2.15 58.40
CA LEU A 164 2.90 2.94 59.60
C LEU A 164 1.62 3.42 60.30
N SER A 165 0.66 3.95 59.54
CA SER A 165 -0.63 4.38 60.06
C SER A 165 -1.41 3.23 60.70
N ALA A 166 -1.39 2.04 60.10
CA ALA A 166 -2.00 0.85 60.68
C ALA A 166 -1.32 0.44 62.00
N ALA A 167 0.01 0.46 62.05
CA ALA A 167 0.76 0.17 63.27
C ALA A 167 0.44 1.15 64.40
N LEU A 168 0.44 2.47 64.11
CA LEU A 168 0.07 3.50 65.08
C LEU A 168 -1.36 3.34 65.59
N ARG A 169 -2.31 2.93 64.73
CA ARG A 169 -3.69 2.66 65.15
C ARG A 169 -3.78 1.49 66.12
N VAL A 170 -3.02 0.42 65.89
CA VAL A 170 -2.95 -0.74 66.80
C VAL A 170 -2.34 -0.34 68.14
N ASP A 171 -1.26 0.45 68.14
CA ASP A 171 -0.63 0.93 69.37
C ASP A 171 -1.56 1.85 70.16
N LEU A 172 -2.29 2.73 69.48
CA LEU A 172 -3.29 3.60 70.11
C LEU A 172 -4.39 2.79 70.77
N GLU A 173 -4.95 1.77 70.10
CA GLU A 173 -5.97 0.88 70.69
C GLU A 173 -5.42 0.13 71.91
N LYS A 174 -4.15 -0.29 71.87
CA LYS A 174 -3.48 -0.93 73.02
C LYS A 174 -3.35 0.04 74.20
N GLN A 175 -2.93 1.28 73.95
CA GLN A 175 -2.83 2.31 74.99
C GLN A 175 -4.21 2.66 75.57
N GLU A 176 -5.25 2.77 74.75
CA GLU A 176 -6.62 2.98 75.21
C GLU A 176 -7.09 1.84 76.14
N LYS A 177 -6.83 0.58 75.78
CA LYS A 177 -7.14 -0.57 76.65
C LYS A 177 -6.37 -0.53 77.98
N GLN A 178 -5.10 -0.13 77.97
CA GLN A 178 -4.30 0.05 79.19
C GLN A 178 -4.85 1.19 80.05
N ASN A 179 -5.15 2.34 79.44
CA ASN A 179 -5.76 3.48 80.12
C ASN A 179 -7.10 3.11 80.74
N GLU A 180 -7.93 2.33 80.05
CA GLU A 180 -9.19 1.84 80.60
C GLU A 180 -8.99 0.92 81.81
N THR A 181 -7.93 0.12 81.79
CA THR A 181 -7.54 -0.73 82.94
C THR A 181 -7.08 0.13 84.11
N PHE A 182 -6.22 1.13 83.88
CA PHE A 182 -5.80 2.09 84.90
C PHE A 182 -6.99 2.88 85.44
N ARG A 183 -7.95 3.23 84.57
CA ARG A 183 -9.18 3.89 85.00
C ARG A 183 -9.96 3.07 86.01
N LYS A 184 -10.14 1.78 85.74
CA LYS A 184 -10.81 0.87 86.68
C LYS A 184 -10.05 0.75 88.01
N VAL A 185 -8.72 0.66 87.96
CA VAL A 185 -7.89 0.56 89.16
C VAL A 185 -8.00 1.82 90.03
N ILE A 186 -7.77 2.98 89.43
CA ILE A 186 -7.84 4.28 90.12
C ILE A 186 -9.25 4.53 90.64
N MET A 187 -10.30 4.19 89.89
CA MET A 187 -11.69 4.32 90.38
C MET A 187 -11.91 3.49 91.64
N LYS A 188 -11.47 2.23 91.66
CA LYS A 188 -11.58 1.35 92.84
C LYS A 188 -10.85 1.92 94.06
N PHE A 189 -9.62 2.40 93.89
CA PHE A 189 -8.89 3.04 94.99
C PHE A 189 -9.60 4.31 95.47
N TYR A 190 -10.11 5.11 94.55
CA TYR A 190 -10.84 6.33 94.88
C TYR A 190 -12.17 6.05 95.62
N GLU A 191 -12.89 4.99 95.24
CA GLU A 191 -14.09 4.50 95.96
C GLU A 191 -13.75 4.09 97.40
N ILE A 192 -12.66 3.32 97.58
CA ILE A 192 -12.18 2.91 98.92
C ILE A 192 -11.86 4.14 99.78
N ARG A 193 -11.18 5.15 99.20
CA ARG A 193 -10.90 6.43 99.85
C ARG A 193 -12.17 7.22 100.20
N GLN A 194 -13.17 7.26 99.31
CA GLN A 194 -14.43 7.96 99.61
C GLN A 194 -15.21 7.29 100.76
N HIS A 195 -15.05 5.99 100.95
CA HIS A 195 -15.67 5.29 102.07
C HIS A 195 -15.05 5.67 103.43
N SER A 196 -13.76 6.03 103.49
CA SER A 196 -13.09 6.50 104.71
C SER A 196 -13.24 8.02 104.95
N VAL A 197 -13.31 8.82 103.88
CA VAL A 197 -13.43 10.28 103.93
C VAL A 197 -14.86 10.71 103.61
N ARG A 198 -15.65 11.04 104.64
CA ARG A 198 -17.07 11.45 104.51
C ARG A 198 -17.20 12.83 103.83
N GLY A 199 -17.18 12.86 102.51
CA GLY A 199 -17.47 14.02 101.68
C GLY A 199 -17.33 13.71 100.19
N SER A 200 -18.44 13.50 99.50
CA SER A 200 -18.49 13.13 98.08
C SER A 200 -18.91 14.31 97.20
N GLY A 201 -17.94 14.90 96.50
CA GLY A 201 -18.20 15.71 95.30
C GLY A 201 -17.77 14.93 94.05
N ASP A 202 -18.47 15.12 92.94
CA ASP A 202 -18.11 14.50 91.65
C ASP A 202 -16.84 15.16 91.10
N ALA A 203 -15.69 14.51 91.33
CA ALA A 203 -14.38 15.01 90.96
C ALA A 203 -13.99 14.53 89.55
N SER A 204 -13.29 15.37 88.78
CA SER A 204 -12.80 14.99 87.45
C SER A 204 -11.76 13.85 87.55
N TRP A 205 -11.45 13.20 86.43
CA TRP A 205 -10.52 12.07 86.42
C TRP A 205 -9.13 12.45 86.94
N GLU A 206 -8.62 13.59 86.50
CA GLU A 206 -7.36 14.17 86.94
C GLU A 206 -7.38 14.47 88.44
N ASP A 207 -8.48 15.02 88.97
CA ASP A 207 -8.64 15.30 90.42
C ASP A 207 -8.66 14.02 91.27
N LYS A 208 -9.27 12.94 90.75
CA LYS A 208 -9.28 11.61 91.41
C LYS A 208 -7.87 11.05 91.54
N CYS A 209 -7.08 11.15 90.48
CA CYS A 209 -5.68 10.72 90.47
C CYS A 209 -4.82 11.55 91.42
N GLU A 210 -4.96 12.88 91.35
CA GLU A 210 -4.19 13.79 92.19
C GLU A 210 -4.52 13.64 93.68
N SER A 211 -5.78 13.32 94.02
CA SER A 211 -6.20 13.05 95.39
C SER A 211 -5.54 11.80 95.97
N LEU A 212 -5.52 10.69 95.22
CA LEU A 212 -4.90 9.43 95.65
C LEU A 212 -3.38 9.55 95.83
N LEU A 213 -2.72 10.32 94.95
CA LEU A 213 -1.29 10.57 95.04
C LEU A 213 -0.89 11.43 96.24
N ARG A 214 -1.84 12.17 96.84
CA ARG A 214 -1.62 13.05 97.99
C ARG A 214 -2.00 12.43 99.34
N ASP A 215 -2.52 11.20 99.36
CA ASP A 215 -2.95 10.54 100.59
C ASP A 215 -1.76 10.04 101.44
N SER A 216 -1.88 10.09 102.78
CA SER A 216 -0.88 9.58 103.72
C SER A 216 -1.01 8.07 103.96
N GLU A 217 0.10 7.42 104.33
CA GLU A 217 0.17 5.95 104.51
C GLU A 217 -0.78 5.41 105.60
N GLU A 218 -1.09 6.22 106.62
CA GLU A 218 -2.02 5.88 107.70
C GLU A 218 -3.49 5.76 107.22
N MET A 219 -3.85 6.44 106.14
CA MET A 219 -5.22 6.49 105.58
C MET A 219 -5.65 5.14 104.98
N TRP A 220 -4.67 4.30 104.62
CA TRP A 220 -4.89 2.97 104.04
C TRP A 220 -4.76 1.83 105.08
N SER A 221 -4.67 2.15 106.38
CA SER A 221 -4.64 1.16 107.46
C SER A 221 -6.05 0.78 107.92
N PHE A 222 -6.29 -0.54 108.06
CA PHE A 222 -7.62 -1.10 108.27
C PHE A 222 -7.97 -1.13 109.77
N ILE A 223 -8.74 -0.14 110.26
CA ILE A 223 -9.41 -0.23 111.56
C ILE A 223 -10.92 -0.20 111.32
N ASP A 224 -11.51 -1.37 111.51
CA ASP A 224 -12.91 -1.70 111.28
C ASP A 224 -13.80 -1.18 112.42
N TYR A 225 -14.73 -0.27 112.10
CA TYR A 225 -15.91 -0.02 112.93
C TYR A 225 -17.10 0.31 112.04
N GLY A 226 -17.93 -0.69 111.77
CA GLY A 226 -19.37 -0.46 111.59
C GLY A 226 -19.99 -1.27 110.47
N GLU A 227 -20.51 -2.44 110.84
CA GLU A 227 -21.52 -3.18 110.09
C GLU A 227 -22.75 -2.30 109.79
N SER A 228 -22.72 -1.59 108.66
CA SER A 228 -23.93 -0.99 108.04
C SER A 228 -23.78 -0.71 106.54
N SER A 229 -22.57 -0.83 105.98
CA SER A 229 -22.25 -0.46 104.59
C SER A 229 -22.75 -1.47 103.56
N THR A 230 -22.68 -2.77 103.87
CA THR A 230 -23.01 -3.83 102.91
C THR A 230 -24.48 -3.82 102.51
N SER A 231 -25.40 -3.52 103.44
CA SER A 231 -26.83 -3.48 103.14
C SER A 231 -27.26 -2.26 102.31
N LYS A 232 -26.58 -1.11 102.46
CA LYS A 232 -26.85 0.07 101.62
C LYS A 232 -26.27 -0.07 100.21
N TYR A 233 -25.11 -0.71 100.11
CA TYR A 233 -24.48 -1.02 98.83
C TYR A 233 -25.34 -2.00 98.01
N ILE A 234 -25.90 -3.04 98.65
CA ILE A 234 -26.82 -3.96 97.97
C ILE A 234 -28.07 -3.23 97.45
N ALA A 235 -28.68 -2.34 98.23
CA ALA A 235 -29.85 -1.58 97.79
C ALA A 235 -29.55 -0.62 96.63
N ALA A 236 -28.38 0.04 96.63
CA ALA A 236 -27.95 0.89 95.53
C ALA A 236 -27.66 0.10 94.25
N LEU A 237 -27.06 -1.09 94.37
CA LEU A 237 -26.84 -1.99 93.24
C LEU A 237 -28.16 -2.52 92.66
N GLU A 238 -29.16 -2.81 93.50
CA GLU A 238 -30.49 -3.23 93.03
C GLU A 238 -31.19 -2.10 92.25
N GLU A 239 -31.09 -0.85 92.70
CA GLU A 239 -31.62 0.33 91.99
C GLU A 239 -30.88 0.59 90.66
N GLU A 240 -29.56 0.40 90.62
CA GLU A 240 -28.76 0.55 89.40
C GLU A 240 -29.04 -0.57 88.39
N VAL A 241 -29.27 -1.80 88.86
CA VAL A 241 -29.69 -2.93 88.01
C VAL A 241 -31.08 -2.67 87.40
N ASP A 242 -32.00 -2.08 88.15
CA ASP A 242 -33.32 -1.71 87.63
C ASP A 242 -33.25 -0.56 86.62
N MET A 243 -32.37 0.43 86.85
CA MET A 243 -32.08 1.50 85.88
C MET A 243 -31.45 0.96 84.58
N LEU A 244 -30.50 0.03 84.69
CA LEU A 244 -29.90 -0.65 83.54
C LEU A 244 -30.90 -1.54 82.81
N ARG A 245 -31.79 -2.21 83.53
CA ARG A 245 -32.86 -3.02 82.92
C ARG A 245 -33.81 -2.13 82.11
N ASN A 246 -34.13 -0.94 82.61
CA ASN A 246 -34.96 0.03 81.88
C ASN A 246 -34.23 0.62 80.65
N SER A 247 -32.92 0.87 80.73
CA SER A 247 -32.13 1.37 79.59
C SER A 247 -31.95 0.30 78.49
N VAL A 248 -31.75 -0.96 78.87
CA VAL A 248 -31.75 -2.12 77.96
C VAL A 248 -33.10 -2.26 77.28
N GLY A 249 -34.21 -2.12 78.00
CA GLY A 249 -35.56 -2.10 77.42
C GLY A 249 -35.76 -0.95 76.40
N SER A 250 -35.17 0.23 76.65
CA SER A 250 -35.17 1.34 75.68
C SER A 250 -34.34 1.02 74.43
N LEU A 251 -33.16 0.42 74.57
CA LEU A 251 -32.31 0.00 73.46
C LEU A 251 -32.96 -1.11 72.62
N GLU A 252 -33.61 -2.08 73.26
CA GLU A 252 -34.38 -3.12 72.56
C GLU A 252 -35.56 -2.52 71.77
N ASN A 253 -36.23 -1.51 72.31
CA ASN A 253 -37.28 -0.78 71.60
C ASN A 253 -36.73 0.04 70.42
N GLN A 254 -35.56 0.67 70.57
CA GLN A 254 -34.87 1.35 69.46
C GLN A 254 -34.43 0.36 68.37
N LEU A 255 -33.91 -0.81 68.75
CA LEU A 255 -33.54 -1.86 67.80
C LEU A 255 -34.76 -2.38 67.03
N ARG A 256 -35.89 -2.58 67.72
CA ARG A 256 -37.16 -2.96 67.10
C ARG A 256 -37.64 -1.93 66.09
N MET A 257 -37.57 -0.63 66.43
CA MET A 257 -37.90 0.46 65.50
C MET A 257 -36.93 0.50 64.32
N GLY A 258 -35.63 0.28 64.56
CA GLY A 258 -34.61 0.17 63.51
C GLY A 258 -34.91 -0.94 62.50
N LEU A 259 -35.31 -2.12 62.98
CA LEU A 259 -35.73 -3.25 62.12
C LEU A 259 -37.00 -2.95 61.31
N GLU A 260 -37.94 -2.19 61.88
CA GLU A 260 -39.15 -1.77 61.16
C GLU A 260 -38.83 -0.74 60.06
N ILE A 261 -37.90 0.19 60.32
CA ILE A 261 -37.37 1.11 59.32
C ILE A 261 -36.66 0.34 58.21
N GLU A 262 -35.79 -0.61 58.55
CA GLU A 262 -35.08 -1.45 57.58
C GLU A 262 -36.09 -2.22 56.69
N LYS A 263 -37.10 -2.82 57.29
CA LYS A 263 -38.16 -3.54 56.56
C LYS A 263 -38.90 -2.63 55.60
N HIS A 264 -39.23 -1.40 56.02
CA HIS A 264 -39.88 -0.42 55.15
C HIS A 264 -38.98 0.04 54.00
N LEU A 265 -37.69 0.29 54.26
CA LEU A 265 -36.71 0.65 53.23
C LEU A 265 -36.53 -0.48 52.21
N LYS A 266 -36.37 -1.71 52.68
CA LYS A 266 -36.25 -2.90 51.82
C LYS A 266 -37.47 -3.08 50.92
N LYS A 267 -38.67 -2.83 51.45
CA LYS A 267 -39.91 -2.82 50.65
C LYS A 267 -39.88 -1.73 49.58
N LYS A 268 -39.54 -0.49 49.94
CA LYS A 268 -39.46 0.63 48.98
C LYS A 268 -38.44 0.37 47.86
N VAL A 269 -37.27 -0.18 48.20
CA VAL A 269 -36.25 -0.55 47.21
C VAL A 269 -36.81 -1.61 46.25
N GLY A 270 -37.45 -2.66 46.76
CA GLY A 270 -38.07 -3.68 45.92
C GLY A 270 -39.17 -3.14 45.00
N ASP A 271 -39.97 -2.18 45.46
CA ASP A 271 -41.01 -1.54 44.64
C ASP A 271 -40.38 -0.64 43.53
N MET A 272 -39.30 0.08 43.87
CA MET A 272 -38.53 0.87 42.89
C MET A 272 -37.84 -0.01 41.83
N GLU A 273 -37.28 -1.15 42.23
CA GLU A 273 -36.68 -2.11 41.31
C GLU A 273 -37.70 -2.66 40.31
N LYS A 274 -38.90 -3.02 40.78
CA LYS A 274 -40.00 -3.47 39.90
C LYS A 274 -40.42 -2.38 38.91
N LEU A 275 -40.53 -1.13 39.37
CA LEU A 275 -40.86 0.00 38.50
C LEU A 275 -39.77 0.23 37.45
N ASN A 276 -38.50 0.09 37.83
CA ASN A 276 -37.35 0.20 36.92
C ASN A 276 -37.36 -0.91 35.85
N ILE A 277 -37.64 -2.16 36.24
CA ILE A 277 -37.77 -3.28 35.30
C ILE A 277 -38.91 -3.02 34.31
N PHE A 278 -40.07 -2.55 34.81
CA PHE A 278 -41.22 -2.23 33.97
C PHE A 278 -40.92 -1.10 32.99
N SER A 279 -40.26 -0.03 33.43
CA SER A 279 -39.90 1.10 32.54
C SER A 279 -38.90 0.67 31.46
N LYS A 280 -37.89 -0.14 31.82
CA LYS A 280 -36.93 -0.72 30.86
C LYS A 280 -37.63 -1.55 29.79
N TYR A 281 -38.58 -2.40 30.19
CA TYR A 281 -39.37 -3.19 29.25
C TYR A 281 -40.19 -2.31 28.30
N LYS A 282 -40.86 -1.27 28.83
CA LYS A 282 -41.63 -0.31 28.03
C LYS A 282 -40.75 0.42 27.02
N MET A 283 -39.60 0.96 27.46
CA MET A 283 -38.64 1.62 26.57
C MET A 283 -38.16 0.68 25.47
N LYS A 284 -37.80 -0.56 25.80
CA LYS A 284 -37.37 -1.55 24.81
C LYS A 284 -38.46 -1.82 23.78
N LYS A 285 -39.73 -1.93 24.20
CA LYS A 285 -40.87 -2.11 23.31
C LYS A 285 -41.08 -0.91 22.40
N GLU A 286 -41.00 0.32 22.94
CA GLU A 286 -41.14 1.56 22.17
C GLU A 286 -40.00 1.73 21.15
N ILE A 287 -38.74 1.49 21.54
CA ILE A 287 -37.58 1.51 20.64
C ILE A 287 -37.75 0.47 19.53
N SER A 288 -38.21 -0.74 19.86
CA SER A 288 -38.46 -1.79 18.87
C SER A 288 -39.56 -1.39 17.89
N GLY A 289 -40.62 -0.73 18.36
CA GLY A 289 -41.66 -0.15 17.51
C GLY A 289 -41.15 0.94 16.57
N LEU A 290 -40.30 1.83 17.09
CA LEU A 290 -39.67 2.90 16.29
C LEU A 290 -38.75 2.33 15.21
N LEU A 291 -37.93 1.33 15.56
CA LEU A 291 -37.06 0.64 14.60
C LEU A 291 -37.87 -0.06 13.50
N HIS A 292 -39.00 -0.66 13.85
CA HIS A 292 -39.89 -1.27 12.86
C HIS A 292 -40.48 -0.22 11.90
N LEU A 293 -40.97 0.91 12.43
CA LEU A 293 -41.49 2.01 11.62
C LEU A 293 -40.41 2.59 10.70
N HIS A 294 -39.20 2.80 11.24
CA HIS A 294 -38.06 3.27 10.45
C HIS A 294 -37.71 2.29 9.32
N SER A 295 -37.71 0.98 9.62
CA SER A 295 -37.47 -0.05 8.60
C SER A 295 -38.55 -0.03 7.51
N GLN A 296 -39.83 0.15 7.87
CA GLN A 296 -40.92 0.27 6.90
C GLN A 296 -40.75 1.50 6.01
N HIS A 297 -40.47 2.68 6.60
CA HIS A 297 -40.23 3.90 5.84
C HIS A 297 -39.03 3.78 4.90
N ARG A 298 -37.94 3.15 5.36
CA ARG A 298 -36.76 2.91 4.53
C ARG A 298 -37.11 2.07 3.29
N VAL A 299 -37.86 0.97 3.48
CA VAL A 299 -38.31 0.13 2.36
C VAL A 299 -39.23 0.93 1.42
N HIS A 300 -40.15 1.72 1.96
CA HIS A 300 -41.05 2.54 1.14
C HIS A 300 -40.30 3.59 0.32
N ILE A 301 -39.33 4.28 0.91
CA ILE A 301 -38.48 5.27 0.22
C ILE A 301 -37.68 4.60 -0.89
N VAL A 302 -37.04 3.45 -0.62
CA VAL A 302 -36.28 2.71 -1.64
C VAL A 302 -37.19 2.31 -2.80
N HIS A 303 -38.37 1.77 -2.53
CA HIS A 303 -39.33 1.43 -3.58
C HIS A 303 -39.78 2.65 -4.39
N LEU A 304 -39.99 3.81 -3.75
CA LEU A 304 -40.35 5.04 -4.46
C LEU A 304 -39.22 5.51 -5.39
N LEU A 305 -37.97 5.43 -4.92
CA LEU A 305 -36.78 5.77 -5.70
C LEU A 305 -36.57 4.81 -6.87
N ASP A 306 -36.73 3.50 -6.67
CA ASP A 306 -36.60 2.49 -7.73
C ASP A 306 -37.68 2.66 -8.81
N ASN A 307 -38.91 2.99 -8.40
CA ASN A 307 -39.99 3.31 -9.33
C ASN A 307 -39.72 4.59 -10.11
N GLY A 308 -39.25 5.65 -9.44
CA GLY A 308 -38.84 6.89 -10.09
C GLY A 308 -37.72 6.66 -11.11
N TYR A 309 -36.69 5.91 -10.71
CA TYR A 309 -35.60 5.51 -11.59
C TYR A 309 -36.09 4.72 -12.81
N SER A 310 -36.98 3.75 -12.60
CA SER A 310 -37.57 2.95 -13.69
C SER A 310 -38.39 3.81 -14.65
N HIS A 311 -39.12 4.81 -14.14
CA HIS A 311 -39.89 5.74 -14.97
C HIS A 311 -38.99 6.67 -15.79
N LEU A 312 -37.93 7.22 -15.18
CA LEU A 312 -36.92 8.00 -15.90
C LEU A 312 -36.23 7.15 -16.96
N LYS A 313 -35.84 5.92 -16.62
CA LYS A 313 -35.18 5.00 -17.55
C LYS A 313 -36.06 4.70 -18.76
N SER A 314 -37.33 4.38 -18.53
CA SER A 314 -38.31 4.19 -19.62
C SER A 314 -38.47 5.44 -20.48
N THR A 315 -38.50 6.63 -19.87
CA THR A 315 -38.59 7.90 -20.61
C THR A 315 -37.35 8.15 -21.46
N ILE A 316 -36.17 7.87 -20.91
CA ILE A 316 -34.89 7.95 -21.62
C ILE A 316 -34.88 6.97 -22.80
N ASP A 317 -35.31 5.72 -22.59
CA ASP A 317 -35.36 4.72 -23.66
C ASP A 317 -36.32 5.17 -24.79
N VAL A 318 -37.47 5.77 -24.45
CA VAL A 318 -38.38 6.36 -25.46
C VAL A 318 -37.75 7.56 -26.18
N ILE A 319 -36.98 8.40 -25.49
CA ILE A 319 -36.26 9.52 -26.11
C ILE A 319 -35.16 8.99 -27.04
N GLU A 320 -34.42 7.97 -26.61
CA GLU A 320 -33.37 7.33 -27.40
C GLU A 320 -33.94 6.68 -28.65
N ASP A 321 -35.07 5.97 -28.54
CA ASP A 321 -35.79 5.40 -29.68
C ASP A 321 -36.28 6.50 -30.65
N LYS A 322 -36.79 7.62 -30.13
CA LYS A 322 -37.14 8.79 -30.97
C LYS A 322 -35.92 9.43 -31.63
N LEU A 323 -34.79 9.49 -30.93
CA LEU A 323 -33.54 10.02 -31.47
C LEU A 323 -33.03 9.12 -32.61
N ARG A 324 -33.10 7.79 -32.43
CA ARG A 324 -32.79 6.81 -33.48
C ARG A 324 -33.75 6.93 -34.68
N GLN A 325 -35.05 7.19 -34.43
CA GLN A 325 -36.02 7.46 -35.51
C GLN A 325 -35.72 8.78 -36.25
N LEU A 326 -35.26 9.81 -35.54
CA LEU A 326 -34.83 11.08 -36.15
C LEU A 326 -33.55 10.91 -36.98
N ASP A 327 -32.60 10.10 -36.53
CA ASP A 327 -31.41 9.73 -37.30
C ASP A 327 -31.79 8.99 -38.59
N MET A 328 -32.76 8.07 -38.54
CA MET A 328 -33.29 7.39 -39.73
C MET A 328 -34.11 8.31 -40.65
N ASN A 329 -34.73 9.37 -40.12
CA ASN A 329 -35.44 10.39 -40.91
C ASN A 329 -34.50 11.49 -41.44
N GLY A 330 -33.29 11.65 -40.86
CA GLY A 330 -32.26 12.59 -41.29
C GLY A 330 -31.60 12.22 -42.62
N ASP A 331 -31.54 10.93 -42.95
CA ASP A 331 -30.98 10.42 -44.21
C ASP A 331 -31.92 10.54 -45.43
N GLN A 332 -33.17 11.01 -45.25
CA GLN A 332 -34.10 11.22 -46.38
C GLN A 332 -34.31 12.68 -46.80
N ASN A 333 -33.71 13.67 -46.14
CA ASN A 333 -33.87 15.08 -46.52
C ASN A 333 -32.51 15.79 -46.74
N LEU A 334 -31.85 15.42 -47.83
CA LEU A 334 -30.79 16.20 -48.47
C LEU A 334 -31.37 17.48 -49.09
N MET A 335 -31.26 18.62 -48.41
CA MET A 335 -31.04 19.91 -49.06
C MET A 335 -30.45 20.95 -48.09
N SER A 336 -29.15 21.24 -48.26
CA SER A 336 -28.46 22.43 -47.72
C SER A 336 -28.93 23.70 -48.49
N PRO A 337 -28.74 24.97 -48.03
CA PRO A 337 -27.42 25.48 -47.60
C PRO A 337 -27.38 26.53 -46.46
N ARG A 338 -26.29 26.42 -45.67
CA ARG A 338 -25.30 27.49 -45.37
C ARG A 338 -25.77 28.84 -44.79
N GLY A 339 -25.29 29.14 -43.58
CA GLY A 339 -25.17 30.52 -43.07
C GLY A 339 -24.53 30.59 -41.69
N ASN A 340 -23.21 30.73 -41.62
CA ASN A 340 -22.46 31.04 -40.40
C ASN A 340 -22.84 32.43 -39.87
N ILE A 341 -23.37 32.52 -38.63
CA ILE A 341 -23.34 33.76 -37.83
C ILE A 341 -22.97 33.38 -36.38
N LYS A 342 -21.79 33.86 -35.96
CA LYS A 342 -21.33 33.95 -34.57
C LYS A 342 -22.28 34.84 -33.76
N LEU A 343 -22.71 34.37 -32.58
CA LEU A 343 -23.24 35.16 -31.46
C LEU A 343 -22.85 34.38 -30.18
N GLN A 344 -21.68 34.65 -29.60
CA GLN A 344 -21.49 35.50 -28.42
C GLN A 344 -22.34 35.05 -27.22
N GLU A 345 -21.72 34.31 -26.31
CA GLU A 345 -22.25 33.96 -24.98
C GLU A 345 -22.39 35.25 -24.16
N SER A 346 -23.62 35.76 -24.08
CA SER A 346 -24.01 36.82 -23.15
C SER A 346 -24.52 36.22 -21.85
N GLU A 347 -23.65 36.28 -20.85
CA GLU A 347 -23.90 36.57 -19.43
C GLU A 347 -25.40 36.79 -19.06
N CYS A 348 -26.01 35.85 -18.35
CA CYS A 348 -27.27 36.08 -17.63
C CYS A 348 -26.96 36.16 -16.13
N ARG A 349 -26.78 37.39 -15.65
CA ARG A 349 -26.87 37.77 -14.23
C ARG A 349 -28.33 37.69 -13.80
N ASP A 350 -28.58 37.10 -12.64
CA ASP A 350 -29.87 37.22 -11.95
C ASP A 350 -29.78 38.31 -10.86
N VAL A 351 -30.82 39.12 -10.77
CA VAL A 351 -30.82 40.51 -10.30
C VAL A 351 -31.57 40.61 -8.97
N HIS A 352 -30.85 41.10 -7.95
CA HIS A 352 -31.24 41.89 -6.77
C HIS A 352 -32.51 41.56 -5.98
N ILE A 353 -32.40 41.58 -4.64
CA ILE A 353 -33.04 42.61 -3.80
C ILE A 353 -32.07 42.96 -2.64
N ASN A 354 -31.70 44.24 -2.53
CA ASN A 354 -31.14 44.89 -1.35
C ASN A 354 -31.88 46.23 -1.16
N ASN A 355 -32.28 46.56 0.08
CA ASN A 355 -32.32 47.91 0.67
C ASN A 355 -32.78 47.75 2.13
N ASP A 356 -31.99 48.02 3.18
CA ASP A 356 -31.36 49.26 3.68
C ASP A 356 -32.31 50.22 4.43
N ALA A 357 -31.75 50.81 5.49
CA ALA A 357 -32.35 51.37 6.69
C ALA A 357 -32.96 52.78 6.57
N GLY A 358 -33.80 53.14 7.57
CA GLY A 358 -33.82 54.51 8.11
C GLY A 358 -35.16 55.24 8.21
N SER A 359 -35.58 55.49 9.46
CA SER A 359 -36.19 56.75 9.97
C SER A 359 -37.68 57.07 9.76
N ASN A 360 -38.42 56.92 10.89
CA ASN A 360 -39.35 57.88 11.54
C ASN A 360 -40.62 58.38 10.81
N LEU A 361 -41.80 58.07 11.38
CA LEU A 361 -42.60 59.01 12.20
C LEU A 361 -43.86 58.36 12.82
N CYS A 362 -44.14 58.83 14.04
CA CYS A 362 -45.14 58.46 15.05
C CYS A 362 -46.61 58.44 14.60
N THR A 363 -47.50 57.78 15.37
CA THR A 363 -48.35 58.42 16.41
C THR A 363 -49.41 57.45 16.99
N GLU A 364 -49.39 57.32 18.33
CA GLU A 364 -50.46 56.95 19.32
C GLU A 364 -51.18 55.58 19.19
N MET A 365 -51.55 54.86 20.26
CA MET A 365 -51.86 55.23 21.65
C MET A 365 -51.84 53.98 22.56
N SER A 366 -51.77 54.25 23.87
CA SER A 366 -52.14 53.43 25.05
C SER A 366 -51.09 52.48 25.67
N VAL A 367 -50.43 53.02 26.70
CA VAL A 367 -49.93 52.32 27.90
C VAL A 367 -51.11 52.24 28.90
N PRO A 368 -51.26 51.15 29.69
CA PRO A 368 -50.82 51.18 31.10
C PRO A 368 -50.14 49.85 31.51
N ASP A 369 -48.98 49.79 32.16
CA ASP A 369 -48.58 50.21 33.52
C ASP A 369 -48.46 48.99 34.47
N LEU A 370 -47.50 49.08 35.41
CA LEU A 370 -47.13 48.14 36.50
C LEU A 370 -46.44 46.80 36.09
N THR A 371 -45.33 46.36 36.68
CA THR A 371 -44.76 46.65 38.01
C THR A 371 -43.28 46.24 38.03
N ASN A 372 -42.47 47.03 38.74
CA ASN A 372 -41.17 46.60 39.24
C ASN A 372 -41.32 45.30 40.06
N SER A 373 -40.53 44.28 39.71
CA SER A 373 -40.01 43.33 40.69
C SER A 373 -38.49 43.30 40.56
N PHE A 374 -37.84 43.86 41.56
CA PHE A 374 -36.46 43.60 41.89
C PHE A 374 -36.29 42.08 42.08
N ILE A 375 -35.52 41.43 41.19
CA ILE A 375 -34.74 40.26 41.57
C ILE A 375 -33.30 40.52 41.17
N VAL A 376 -32.49 40.55 42.21
CA VAL A 376 -31.03 40.53 42.24
C VAL A 376 -30.52 39.22 41.61
N GLY A 377 -29.46 39.33 40.81
CA GLY A 377 -28.66 38.21 40.28
C GLY A 377 -29.06 37.85 38.84
N THR A 378 -28.19 37.79 37.85
CA THR A 378 -26.72 37.74 37.77
C THR A 378 -26.31 38.27 36.39
N GLY A 379 -25.05 38.65 36.21
CA GLY A 379 -24.49 39.20 34.96
C GLY A 379 -24.39 38.23 33.78
N ASP A 380 -25.21 37.17 33.74
CA ASP A 380 -24.95 35.97 32.94
C ASP A 380 -25.68 35.96 31.58
N ALA A 381 -26.62 36.89 31.31
CA ALA A 381 -27.36 36.92 30.05
C ALA A 381 -26.48 37.18 28.79
N PRO A 382 -25.57 38.18 28.77
CA PRO A 382 -24.67 38.38 27.64
C PRO A 382 -23.59 37.29 27.54
N GLU A 383 -23.18 36.71 28.67
CA GLU A 383 -22.20 35.62 28.73
C GLU A 383 -22.78 34.29 28.22
N ALA A 384 -24.03 33.99 28.58
CA ALA A 384 -24.78 32.85 28.05
C ALA A 384 -25.02 32.95 26.53
N LEU A 385 -25.25 34.16 26.00
CA LEU A 385 -25.36 34.38 24.57
C LEU A 385 -24.01 34.19 23.84
N ALA A 386 -22.92 34.71 24.42
CA ALA A 386 -21.58 34.51 23.89
C ALA A 386 -21.19 33.01 23.88
N GLN A 387 -21.53 32.29 24.94
CA GLN A 387 -21.30 30.85 25.05
C GLN A 387 -22.14 30.06 24.04
N ALA A 388 -23.42 30.40 23.85
CA ALA A 388 -24.26 29.77 22.83
C ALA A 388 -23.76 30.03 21.40
N LEU A 389 -23.21 31.21 21.12
CA LEU A 389 -22.58 31.52 19.83
C LEU A 389 -21.29 30.72 19.65
N GLN A 390 -20.47 30.60 20.68
CA GLN A 390 -19.24 29.81 20.64
C GLN A 390 -19.53 28.32 20.44
N GLU A 391 -20.57 27.79 21.09
CA GLU A 391 -21.07 26.43 20.90
C GLU A 391 -21.63 26.20 19.49
N LYS A 392 -22.30 27.20 18.88
CA LYS A 392 -22.73 27.10 17.49
C LYS A 392 -21.57 27.12 16.51
N VAL A 393 -20.56 27.96 16.75
CA VAL A 393 -19.36 28.02 15.92
C VAL A 393 -18.60 26.70 16.01
N SER A 394 -18.43 26.14 17.21
CA SER A 394 -17.78 24.84 17.38
C SER A 394 -18.57 23.70 16.74
N ALA A 395 -19.90 23.70 16.84
CA ALA A 395 -20.77 22.73 16.16
C ALA A 395 -20.68 22.83 14.62
N LEU A 396 -20.64 24.04 14.06
CA LEU A 396 -20.47 24.25 12.61
C LEU A 396 -19.08 23.82 12.13
N LEU A 397 -18.04 24.04 12.93
CA LEU A 397 -16.67 23.60 12.63
C LEU A 397 -16.58 22.06 12.62
N LEU A 398 -17.24 21.40 13.57
CA LEU A 398 -17.37 19.95 13.62
C LEU A 398 -18.13 19.37 12.41
N LEU A 399 -19.24 20.02 12.01
CA LEU A 399 -19.99 19.65 10.80
C LEU A 399 -19.14 19.81 9.53
N SER A 400 -18.41 20.92 9.39
CA SER A 400 -17.51 21.15 8.25
C SER A 400 -16.40 20.10 8.16
N GLN A 401 -15.80 19.72 9.30
CA GLN A 401 -14.80 18.63 9.34
C GLN A 401 -15.42 17.27 9.00
N GLN A 402 -16.67 17.04 9.38
CA GLN A 402 -17.38 15.80 9.06
C GLN A 402 -17.73 15.71 7.57
N GLU A 403 -18.14 16.81 6.95
CA GLU A 403 -18.37 16.90 5.50
C GLU A 403 -17.08 16.67 4.71
N GLU A 404 -15.95 17.23 5.16
CA GLU A 404 -14.64 17.00 4.56
C GLU A 404 -14.21 15.54 4.66
N ARG A 405 -14.39 14.90 5.83
CA ARG A 405 -14.15 13.45 6.00
C ARG A 405 -15.02 12.61 5.09
N TYR A 406 -16.30 12.94 4.97
CA TYR A 406 -17.23 12.22 4.09
C TYR A 406 -16.83 12.34 2.62
N LEU A 407 -16.41 13.53 2.18
CA LEU A 407 -15.93 13.76 0.81
C LEU A 407 -14.64 12.98 0.55
N LEU A 408 -13.69 12.99 1.50
CA LEU A 408 -12.45 12.24 1.41
C LEU A 408 -12.71 10.73 1.34
N GLU A 409 -13.57 10.21 2.21
CA GLU A 409 -13.97 8.80 2.24
C GLU A 409 -14.68 8.38 0.94
N SER A 410 -15.54 9.24 0.39
CA SER A 410 -16.19 9.03 -0.91
C SER A 410 -15.17 8.94 -2.05
N ASN A 411 -14.19 9.85 -2.09
CA ASN A 411 -13.13 9.86 -3.09
C ASN A 411 -12.21 8.63 -2.99
N VAL A 412 -11.82 8.24 -1.77
CA VAL A 412 -11.04 7.03 -1.52
C VAL A 412 -11.82 5.78 -1.97
N ASN A 413 -13.10 5.70 -1.62
CA ASN A 413 -13.97 4.61 -2.04
C ASN A 413 -14.11 4.54 -3.57
N ALA A 414 -14.22 5.68 -4.26
CA ALA A 414 -14.26 5.72 -5.72
C ALA A 414 -12.94 5.23 -6.35
N ALA A 415 -11.80 5.65 -5.80
CA ALA A 415 -10.47 5.19 -6.26
C ALA A 415 -10.28 3.69 -6.03
N LEU A 416 -10.70 3.17 -4.87
CA LEU A 416 -10.66 1.75 -4.54
C LEU A 416 -11.53 0.93 -5.48
N ARG A 417 -12.78 1.36 -5.78
CA ARG A 417 -13.64 0.69 -6.77
C ARG A 417 -12.98 0.61 -8.14
N LYS A 418 -12.38 1.71 -8.61
CA LYS A 418 -11.66 1.73 -9.89
C LYS A 418 -10.47 0.76 -9.90
N LYS A 419 -9.75 0.63 -8.78
CA LYS A 419 -8.65 -0.34 -8.63
C LYS A 419 -9.15 -1.79 -8.62
N VAL A 420 -10.28 -2.06 -7.97
CA VAL A 420 -10.91 -3.39 -7.99
C VAL A 420 -11.32 -3.77 -9.42
N GLU A 421 -11.96 -2.86 -10.16
CA GLU A 421 -12.33 -3.11 -11.56
C GLU A 421 -11.11 -3.32 -12.48
N GLU A 422 -10.02 -2.59 -12.24
CA GLU A 422 -8.74 -2.76 -12.95
C GLU A 422 -8.11 -4.13 -12.65
N LEU A 423 -8.09 -4.54 -11.38
CA LEU A 423 -7.60 -5.86 -10.98
C LEU A 423 -8.45 -7.00 -11.56
N GLN A 424 -9.77 -6.84 -11.59
CA GLN A 424 -10.68 -7.80 -12.23
C GLN A 424 -10.42 -7.93 -13.73
N ARG A 425 -10.19 -6.81 -14.44
CA ARG A 425 -9.80 -6.82 -15.87
C ARG A 425 -8.45 -7.50 -16.10
N ASN A 426 -7.45 -7.19 -15.27
CA ASN A 426 -6.12 -7.80 -15.37
C ASN A 426 -6.18 -9.31 -15.10
N LEU A 427 -6.96 -9.74 -14.09
CA LEU A 427 -7.16 -11.15 -13.80
C LEU A 427 -7.82 -11.88 -14.97
N LEU A 428 -8.84 -11.29 -15.59
CA LEU A 428 -9.50 -11.85 -16.77
C LEU A 428 -8.51 -11.99 -17.95
N GLN A 429 -7.68 -10.98 -18.17
CA GLN A 429 -6.66 -11.00 -19.21
C GLN A 429 -5.62 -12.10 -18.96
N VAL A 430 -5.04 -12.17 -17.75
CA VAL A 430 -4.06 -13.20 -17.38
C VAL A 430 -4.67 -14.60 -17.46
N ALA A 431 -5.94 -14.76 -17.07
CA ALA A 431 -6.65 -16.03 -17.22
C ALA A 431 -6.79 -16.43 -18.69
N ASN A 432 -7.18 -15.48 -19.57
CA ASN A 432 -7.29 -15.72 -21.01
C ASN A 432 -5.93 -16.06 -21.63
N GLU A 433 -4.87 -15.34 -21.27
CA GLU A 433 -3.51 -15.61 -21.73
C GLU A 433 -3.02 -16.99 -21.26
N LYS A 434 -3.29 -17.37 -20.02
CA LYS A 434 -2.98 -18.71 -19.48
C LYS A 434 -3.75 -19.81 -20.21
N VAL A 435 -5.04 -19.61 -20.49
CA VAL A 435 -5.84 -20.55 -21.28
C VAL A 435 -5.28 -20.69 -22.69
N LYS A 436 -4.88 -19.58 -23.32
CA LYS A 436 -4.25 -19.59 -24.65
C LYS A 436 -2.93 -20.37 -24.64
N ALA A 437 -2.06 -20.12 -23.66
CA ALA A 437 -0.80 -20.84 -23.50
C ALA A 437 -1.02 -22.34 -23.25
N LEU A 438 -2.03 -22.71 -22.44
CA LEU A 438 -2.41 -24.10 -22.22
C LEU A 438 -2.96 -24.76 -23.50
N MET A 439 -3.70 -24.01 -24.33
CA MET A 439 -4.20 -24.49 -25.61
C MET A 439 -3.06 -24.73 -26.61
N GLU A 440 -2.09 -23.81 -26.68
CA GLU A 440 -0.88 -23.95 -27.49
C GLU A 440 -0.02 -25.14 -27.02
N LEU A 441 0.12 -25.33 -25.71
CA LEU A 441 0.80 -26.49 -25.11
C LEU A 441 0.10 -27.80 -25.46
N ALA A 442 -1.23 -27.83 -25.40
CA ALA A 442 -2.02 -29.01 -25.78
C ALA A 442 -1.83 -29.35 -27.26
N GLN A 443 -1.86 -28.35 -28.15
CA GLN A 443 -1.58 -28.54 -29.58
C GLN A 443 -0.15 -29.02 -29.84
N LEU A 444 0.83 -28.50 -29.11
CA LEU A 444 2.22 -28.93 -29.22
C LEU A 444 2.39 -30.38 -28.75
N LYS A 445 1.72 -30.77 -27.66
CA LYS A 445 1.71 -32.15 -27.16
C LYS A 445 1.06 -33.11 -28.16
N GLN A 446 -0.02 -32.70 -28.83
CA GLN A 446 -0.65 -33.49 -29.89
C GLN A 446 0.28 -33.67 -31.09
N LYS A 447 0.95 -32.60 -31.54
CA LYS A 447 1.96 -32.68 -32.61
C LYS A 447 3.13 -33.59 -32.23
N TYR A 448 3.60 -33.50 -30.98
CA TYR A 448 4.66 -34.37 -30.45
C TYR A 448 4.25 -35.84 -30.44
N GLN A 449 3.03 -36.16 -29.99
CA GLN A 449 2.49 -37.52 -30.02
C GLN A 449 2.39 -38.05 -31.46
N LEU A 450 1.94 -37.23 -32.41
CA LEU A 450 1.86 -37.60 -33.82
C LEU A 450 3.25 -37.80 -34.45
N LEU A 451 4.26 -37.02 -34.04
CA LEU A 451 5.66 -37.23 -34.41
C LEU A 451 6.22 -38.53 -33.79
N GLN A 452 5.91 -38.82 -32.52
CA GLN A 452 6.32 -40.03 -31.82
C GLN A 452 5.69 -41.29 -32.44
N GLU A 453 4.42 -41.23 -32.83
CA GLU A 453 3.72 -42.32 -33.53
C GLU A 453 4.31 -42.53 -34.94
N ASN A 454 4.65 -41.47 -35.67
CA ASN A 454 5.35 -41.55 -36.96
C ASN A 454 6.77 -42.13 -36.85
N ILE A 455 7.50 -41.81 -35.78
CA ILE A 455 8.82 -42.41 -35.50
C ILE A 455 8.66 -43.90 -35.17
N SER A 456 7.65 -44.25 -34.37
CA SER A 456 7.35 -45.64 -34.02
C SER A 456 6.92 -46.48 -35.24
N GLN A 457 6.12 -45.91 -36.15
CA GLN A 457 5.74 -46.54 -37.42
C GLN A 457 6.92 -46.68 -38.40
N LYS A 458 7.88 -45.75 -38.40
CA LYS A 458 9.12 -45.85 -39.19
C LYS A 458 10.12 -46.85 -38.62
N GLN A 459 10.07 -47.12 -37.31
CA GLN A 459 10.91 -48.11 -36.63
C GLN A 459 10.34 -49.54 -36.71
N GLY A 460 9.05 -49.69 -37.05
CA GLY A 460 8.38 -50.98 -37.25
C GLY A 460 8.70 -51.73 -38.55
N LYS A 461 9.69 -51.29 -39.34
CA LYS A 461 10.08 -51.96 -40.60
C LYS A 461 11.56 -52.32 -40.73
N LEU A 462 12.36 -52.18 -39.67
CA LEU A 462 13.77 -52.58 -39.67
C LEU A 462 14.19 -53.11 -38.30
N SER A 463 14.64 -54.38 -38.32
CA SER A 463 15.41 -55.07 -37.28
C SER A 463 14.63 -55.77 -36.17
N ALA A 464 13.99 -56.89 -36.54
CA ALA A 464 13.96 -58.07 -35.69
C ALA A 464 15.37 -58.68 -35.65
N TYR A 465 16.08 -58.59 -34.52
CA TYR A 465 16.94 -59.63 -33.93
C TYR A 465 17.81 -59.03 -32.80
N THR A 466 17.91 -59.80 -31.70
CA THR A 466 18.95 -59.78 -30.65
C THR A 466 18.61 -59.10 -29.31
N GLY A 467 18.09 -59.90 -28.37
CA GLY A 467 18.81 -60.31 -27.14
C GLY A 467 18.90 -59.35 -25.94
N GLU A 468 18.02 -59.57 -24.96
CA GLU A 468 18.18 -59.47 -23.49
C GLU A 468 19.18 -58.48 -22.85
N GLN A 469 18.69 -57.47 -22.12
CA GLN A 469 18.72 -57.36 -20.64
C GLN A 469 18.52 -55.92 -20.14
N LYS A 470 17.85 -55.83 -18.98
CA LYS A 470 17.85 -54.75 -17.97
C LYS A 470 17.13 -53.44 -18.30
N THR A 471 15.96 -53.33 -17.65
CA THR A 471 15.32 -52.09 -17.23
C THR A 471 16.31 -51.18 -16.48
N VAL A 472 16.59 -50.01 -17.05
CA VAL A 472 17.25 -48.90 -16.35
C VAL A 472 16.36 -47.67 -16.47
N GLN A 473 15.87 -47.19 -15.33
CA GLN A 473 15.29 -45.85 -15.16
C GLN A 473 16.31 -44.81 -15.65
N ALA A 474 15.98 -44.10 -16.73
CA ALA A 474 16.78 -42.96 -17.20
C ALA A 474 16.51 -41.75 -16.30
N GLY A 475 17.58 -41.29 -15.65
CA GLY A 475 17.56 -40.33 -14.55
C GLY A 475 17.24 -38.88 -14.95
N ASP A 476 16.39 -38.28 -14.14
CA ASP A 476 16.05 -36.85 -14.08
C ASP A 476 17.09 -36.04 -13.26
N GLY A 477 18.38 -36.25 -13.54
CA GLY A 477 19.45 -35.78 -12.65
C GLY A 477 20.61 -35.01 -13.30
N ARG A 478 20.61 -34.79 -14.62
CA ARG A 478 21.82 -34.34 -15.33
C ARG A 478 21.80 -32.95 -15.96
N LEU A 479 20.67 -32.24 -15.94
CA LEU A 479 20.59 -30.87 -16.47
C LEU A 479 20.74 -29.77 -15.39
N LYS A 480 20.63 -30.10 -14.10
CA LYS A 480 20.73 -29.10 -13.00
C LYS A 480 22.17 -28.72 -12.61
N ASN A 481 23.16 -29.55 -12.92
CA ASN A 481 24.55 -29.35 -12.46
C ASN A 481 25.51 -28.73 -13.49
N MET A 482 25.07 -28.53 -14.74
CA MET A 482 25.87 -27.87 -15.78
C MET A 482 25.74 -26.35 -15.77
N LEU A 483 24.69 -25.80 -15.13
CA LEU A 483 24.44 -24.36 -15.04
C LEU A 483 25.07 -23.71 -13.79
N LYS A 484 25.37 -24.48 -12.73
CA LYS A 484 25.89 -23.90 -11.48
C LYS A 484 27.41 -23.70 -11.45
N LYS A 485 28.21 -24.48 -12.19
CA LYS A 485 29.68 -24.50 -12.01
C LYS A 485 30.45 -23.62 -12.99
N THR A 486 29.92 -23.36 -14.18
CA THR A 486 30.60 -22.61 -15.24
C THR A 486 30.29 -21.11 -15.21
N TYR A 487 29.15 -20.70 -14.63
CA TYR A 487 28.82 -19.27 -14.50
C TYR A 487 29.52 -18.62 -13.31
N LEU A 488 29.67 -19.30 -12.16
CA LEU A 488 30.26 -18.70 -10.96
C LEU A 488 31.77 -18.41 -11.05
N ARG A 489 32.53 -19.15 -11.86
CA ARG A 489 34.00 -18.94 -11.93
C ARG A 489 34.40 -17.68 -12.70
N ARG A 490 33.46 -17.01 -13.37
CA ARG A 490 33.68 -15.70 -14.02
C ARG A 490 33.14 -14.52 -13.19
N TRP A 491 32.52 -14.81 -12.03
CA TRP A 491 31.91 -13.82 -11.13
C TRP A 491 32.81 -13.47 -9.93
N ILE A 492 33.91 -14.20 -9.73
CA ILE A 492 34.82 -14.04 -8.59
C ILE A 492 36.25 -13.76 -9.09
N ASP A 493 36.44 -12.67 -9.83
CA ASP A 493 37.79 -12.13 -10.02
C ASP A 493 37.75 -10.59 -10.09
N PRO A 494 38.03 -9.88 -8.99
CA PRO A 494 38.23 -8.44 -8.99
C PRO A 494 39.70 -8.15 -9.29
N LEU A 495 40.04 -7.88 -10.55
CA LEU A 495 41.39 -7.40 -10.89
C LEU A 495 41.47 -5.88 -10.69
N VAL A 496 42.02 -5.50 -9.53
CA VAL A 496 42.59 -4.19 -9.25
C VAL A 496 44.08 -4.19 -9.66
N TYR A 497 44.56 -3.01 -10.09
CA TYR A 497 45.91 -2.53 -10.48
C TYR A 497 46.04 -2.21 -11.98
N SER A 498 46.45 -1.02 -12.42
CA SER A 498 47.43 -0.10 -11.82
C SER A 498 47.10 1.40 -11.99
N ALA A 499 47.44 2.18 -10.98
CA ALA A 499 47.65 3.62 -11.06
C ALA A 499 48.91 3.96 -11.90
N SER A 500 48.84 5.04 -12.69
CA SER A 500 49.96 5.97 -12.93
C SER A 500 49.44 7.21 -13.66
N GLU A 501 49.78 8.38 -13.14
CA GLU A 501 49.67 9.70 -13.77
C GLU A 501 50.44 9.77 -15.10
N ALA A 502 49.91 10.52 -16.07
CA ALA A 502 50.66 11.44 -16.95
C ALA A 502 49.72 12.10 -17.98
N GLU A 503 49.79 13.42 -18.08
CA GLU A 503 49.25 14.23 -19.17
C GLU A 503 49.76 13.76 -20.54
N SER A 504 48.89 13.77 -21.57
CA SER A 504 49.19 14.42 -22.87
C SER A 504 48.04 14.24 -23.88
N HIS A 505 47.80 15.31 -24.62
CA HIS A 505 46.84 15.46 -25.71
C HIS A 505 46.97 14.39 -26.83
N LEU A 506 45.85 13.97 -27.42
CA LEU A 506 45.48 14.23 -28.83
C LEU A 506 44.22 13.45 -29.25
N ASN A 507 43.39 14.11 -30.04
CA ASN A 507 42.17 13.60 -30.66
C ASN A 507 42.47 12.47 -31.66
N HIS A 508 41.69 11.38 -31.65
CA HIS A 508 41.20 10.80 -32.91
C HIS A 508 39.88 10.04 -32.71
N GLU A 509 39.03 10.25 -33.69
CA GLU A 509 37.67 9.83 -33.90
C GLU A 509 37.59 8.33 -34.21
N GLY A 510 36.64 7.61 -33.62
CA GLY A 510 36.36 6.21 -33.99
C GLY A 510 35.68 5.36 -32.92
N ASN A 511 34.39 5.06 -33.15
CA ASN A 511 33.62 3.94 -32.59
C ASN A 511 33.13 4.02 -31.14
N THR A 512 32.07 4.79 -30.92
CA THR A 512 31.16 4.64 -29.76
C THR A 512 29.97 3.72 -30.06
N THR A 513 30.23 2.48 -30.52
CA THR A 513 29.17 1.45 -30.65
C THR A 513 29.21 0.37 -29.57
N ASN A 514 30.23 0.34 -28.70
CA ASN A 514 30.34 -0.71 -27.67
C ASN A 514 29.84 -0.34 -26.26
N LYS A 515 29.37 0.90 -26.01
CA LYS A 515 28.83 1.28 -24.69
C LYS A 515 27.39 0.81 -24.43
N ARG A 516 26.63 0.46 -25.48
CA ARG A 516 25.22 0.05 -25.33
C ARG A 516 25.04 -1.39 -24.84
N SER A 517 26.00 -2.27 -25.14
CA SER A 517 25.89 -3.70 -24.79
C SER A 517 26.24 -4.02 -23.32
N TYR A 518 27.04 -3.19 -22.65
CA TYR A 518 27.35 -3.39 -21.23
C TYR A 518 26.17 -2.99 -20.33
N SER A 519 25.51 -1.86 -20.62
CA SER A 519 24.35 -1.39 -19.87
C SER A 519 23.13 -2.33 -19.94
N ASP A 520 22.90 -2.99 -21.08
CA ASP A 520 21.74 -3.86 -21.28
C ASP A 520 21.95 -5.25 -20.63
N VAL A 521 23.20 -5.73 -20.65
CA VAL A 521 23.60 -6.95 -19.92
C VAL A 521 23.56 -6.71 -18.41
N ASP A 522 23.97 -5.53 -17.93
CA ASP A 522 23.90 -5.17 -16.52
C ASP A 522 22.46 -4.91 -16.06
N PHE A 523 21.59 -4.38 -16.92
CA PHE A 523 20.16 -4.28 -16.64
C PHE A 523 19.48 -5.66 -16.58
N ALA A 524 19.79 -6.56 -17.53
CA ALA A 524 19.30 -7.94 -17.49
C ALA A 524 19.82 -8.70 -16.27
N ARG A 525 21.09 -8.51 -15.90
CA ARG A 525 21.71 -9.04 -14.68
C ARG A 525 20.99 -8.54 -13.42
N MET A 526 20.75 -7.23 -13.34
CA MET A 526 20.05 -6.61 -12.21
C MET A 526 18.58 -7.08 -12.13
N ARG A 527 17.92 -7.34 -13.26
CA ARG A 527 16.56 -7.92 -13.27
C ARG A 527 16.53 -9.36 -12.79
N ILE A 528 17.54 -10.16 -13.14
CA ILE A 528 17.66 -11.55 -12.66
C ILE A 528 17.97 -11.55 -11.15
N GLU A 529 18.83 -10.66 -10.68
CA GLU A 529 19.13 -10.48 -9.26
C GLU A 529 17.88 -10.03 -8.48
N ASN A 530 17.15 -9.02 -8.97
CA ASN A 530 15.89 -8.58 -8.36
C ASN A 530 14.83 -9.68 -8.34
N ALA A 531 14.72 -10.47 -9.41
CA ALA A 531 13.78 -11.60 -9.45
C ALA A 531 14.18 -12.70 -8.45
N SER A 532 15.47 -13.01 -8.33
CA SER A 532 15.99 -13.98 -7.37
C SER A 532 15.85 -13.50 -5.91
N LEU A 533 16.05 -12.20 -5.66
CA LEU A 533 15.85 -11.60 -4.34
C LEU A 533 14.36 -11.59 -3.96
N LYS A 534 13.48 -11.27 -4.91
CA LYS A 534 12.04 -11.32 -4.72
C LYS A 534 11.56 -12.75 -4.42
N GLU A 535 12.05 -13.75 -5.15
CA GLU A 535 11.77 -15.17 -4.89
C GLU A 535 12.29 -15.60 -3.50
N SER A 536 13.48 -15.12 -3.09
CA SER A 536 14.01 -15.37 -1.75
C SER A 536 13.17 -14.73 -0.65
N LEU A 537 12.71 -13.49 -0.85
CA LEU A 537 11.83 -12.77 0.08
C LEU A 537 10.48 -13.48 0.24
N GLU A 538 9.85 -13.88 -0.87
CA GLU A 538 8.58 -14.63 -0.86
C GLU A 538 8.75 -15.98 -0.16
N ASN A 539 9.86 -16.68 -0.38
CA ASN A 539 10.18 -17.92 0.35
C ASN A 539 10.39 -17.68 1.85
N MET A 540 11.03 -16.57 2.24
CA MET A 540 11.22 -16.20 3.64
C MET A 540 9.90 -15.83 4.33
N GLU A 541 8.99 -15.16 3.62
CA GLU A 541 7.62 -14.87 4.09
C GLU A 541 6.83 -16.17 4.32
N HIS A 542 6.92 -17.12 3.38
CA HIS A 542 6.32 -18.45 3.53
C HIS A 542 6.90 -19.24 4.71
N LEU A 543 8.23 -19.19 4.91
CA LEU A 543 8.88 -19.84 6.05
C LEU A 543 8.47 -19.19 7.37
N THR A 544 8.42 -17.86 7.44
CA THR A 544 7.98 -17.11 8.64
C THR A 544 6.51 -17.39 8.98
N SER A 545 5.64 -17.48 7.97
CA SER A 545 4.24 -17.90 8.12
C SER A 545 4.13 -19.33 8.67
N THR A 546 5.01 -20.23 8.21
CA THR A 546 5.07 -21.61 8.70
C THR A 546 5.51 -21.67 10.16
N VAL A 547 6.47 -20.85 10.58
CA VAL A 547 6.86 -20.72 12.01
C VAL A 547 5.70 -20.22 12.86
N HIS A 548 4.93 -19.24 12.37
CA HIS A 548 3.75 -18.75 13.08
C HIS A 548 2.67 -19.84 13.23
N ARG A 549 2.42 -20.61 12.16
CA ARG A 549 1.52 -21.76 12.19
C ARG A 549 1.97 -22.82 13.20
N LEU A 550 3.27 -23.16 13.23
CA LEU A 550 3.82 -24.11 14.18
C LEU A 550 3.69 -23.64 15.62
N ARG A 551 3.91 -22.34 15.88
CA ARG A 551 3.67 -21.73 17.19
C ARG A 551 2.21 -21.84 17.63
N LEU A 552 1.27 -21.57 16.74
CA LEU A 552 -0.18 -21.70 17.04
C LEU A 552 -0.55 -23.16 17.32
N SER A 553 -0.05 -24.10 16.51
CA SER A 553 -0.27 -25.53 16.69
C SER A 553 0.31 -26.03 18.03
N LEU A 554 1.48 -25.51 18.43
CA LEU A 554 2.09 -25.81 19.72
C LEU A 554 1.27 -25.27 20.90
N LEU A 555 0.64 -24.10 20.72
CA LEU A 555 -0.23 -23.49 21.73
C LEU A 555 -1.53 -24.28 21.90
N GLU A 556 -2.11 -24.78 20.80
CA GLU A 556 -3.26 -25.69 20.84
C GLU A 556 -2.90 -27.02 21.54
N VAL A 557 -1.73 -27.61 21.25
CA VAL A 557 -1.27 -28.82 21.95
C VAL A 557 -1.06 -28.55 23.44
N LYS A 558 -0.50 -27.39 23.80
CA LYS A 558 -0.35 -26.98 25.20
C LYS A 558 -1.70 -26.87 25.92
N ASP A 559 -2.71 -26.27 25.29
CA ASP A 559 -4.05 -26.12 25.87
C ASP A 559 -4.73 -27.50 26.06
N VAL A 560 -4.58 -28.42 25.12
CA VAL A 560 -5.06 -29.81 25.25
C VAL A 560 -4.35 -30.56 26.38
N VAL A 561 -3.04 -30.36 26.55
CA VAL A 561 -2.24 -30.94 27.64
C VAL A 561 -2.64 -30.39 29.02
N MET A 562 -3.29 -29.22 29.09
CA MET A 562 -3.80 -28.64 30.33
C MET A 562 -5.22 -29.11 30.71
N CYS A 563 -5.95 -29.76 29.80
CA CYS A 563 -7.36 -30.14 29.96
C CYS A 563 -7.62 -31.63 30.29
N GLU A 564 -6.62 -32.40 30.75
CA GLU A 564 -6.78 -33.76 31.30
C GLU A 564 -7.37 -34.85 30.36
N GLU A 565 -7.50 -34.62 29.05
CA GLU A 565 -7.91 -35.66 28.11
C GLU A 565 -6.71 -36.36 27.46
N THR A 566 -6.60 -37.66 27.73
CA THR A 566 -5.50 -38.53 27.31
C THR A 566 -5.56 -38.82 25.80
N VAL A 567 -4.53 -38.36 25.09
CA VAL A 567 -4.05 -38.82 23.76
C VAL A 567 -4.83 -38.25 22.56
N PRO A 568 -4.29 -37.18 21.93
CA PRO A 568 -3.20 -37.35 20.96
C PRO A 568 -2.08 -36.28 21.04
N GLY A 569 -1.76 -35.78 22.23
CA GLY A 569 -0.76 -34.70 22.40
C GLY A 569 0.67 -35.06 21.95
N LYS A 570 1.12 -36.31 22.18
CA LYS A 570 2.50 -36.73 21.90
C LYS A 570 2.81 -36.87 20.40
N SER A 571 1.91 -37.49 19.63
CA SER A 571 2.07 -37.62 18.18
C SER A 571 1.94 -36.29 17.44
N ALA A 572 1.08 -35.38 17.94
CA ALA A 572 0.98 -34.03 17.39
C ALA A 572 2.27 -33.22 17.66
N LEU A 573 2.86 -33.40 18.84
CA LEU A 573 4.11 -32.75 19.23
C LEU A 573 5.32 -33.26 18.42
N ASP A 574 5.42 -34.57 18.18
CA ASP A 574 6.45 -35.16 17.32
C ASP A 574 6.34 -34.63 15.87
N ASN A 575 5.12 -34.49 15.35
CA ASN A 575 4.89 -33.89 14.04
C ASN A 575 5.37 -32.43 14.00
N ILE A 576 5.05 -31.63 15.02
CA ILE A 576 5.51 -30.22 15.15
C ILE A 576 7.04 -30.15 15.18
N VAL A 577 7.72 -31.04 15.91
CA VAL A 577 9.18 -31.08 15.98
C VAL A 577 9.81 -31.47 14.65
N THR A 578 9.26 -32.46 13.95
CA THR A 578 9.76 -32.86 12.62
C THR A 578 9.57 -31.74 11.58
N GLU A 579 8.43 -31.06 11.59
CA GLU A 579 8.15 -29.93 10.72
C GLU A 579 9.04 -28.72 11.06
N ALA A 580 9.26 -28.42 12.34
CA ALA A 580 10.18 -27.37 12.78
C ALA A 580 11.64 -27.65 12.35
N LYS A 581 12.09 -28.91 12.39
CA LYS A 581 13.42 -29.32 11.88
C LYS A 581 13.55 -29.18 10.37
N LEU A 582 12.46 -29.46 9.62
CA LEU A 582 12.42 -29.22 8.18
C LEU A 582 12.46 -27.72 7.86
N VAL A 583 11.73 -26.89 8.62
CA VAL A 583 11.77 -25.43 8.48
C VAL A 583 13.15 -24.87 8.81
N LYS A 584 13.81 -25.36 9.86
CA LYS A 584 15.21 -25.01 10.20
C LYS A 584 16.17 -25.31 9.04
N THR A 585 16.02 -26.48 8.43
CA THR A 585 16.84 -26.90 7.28
C THR A 585 16.55 -26.04 6.05
N ALA A 586 15.28 -25.72 5.79
CA ALA A 586 14.87 -24.86 4.68
C ALA A 586 15.40 -23.43 4.86
N LEU A 587 15.28 -22.86 6.07
CA LEU A 587 15.78 -21.52 6.41
C LEU A 587 17.30 -21.43 6.25
N GLY A 588 18.05 -22.46 6.68
CA GLY A 588 19.49 -22.54 6.45
C GLY A 588 19.89 -22.65 4.98
N SER A 589 19.04 -23.26 4.14
CA SER A 589 19.30 -23.42 2.69
C SER A 589 18.88 -22.21 1.84
N SER A 590 18.03 -21.33 2.37
CA SER A 590 17.53 -20.13 1.70
C SER A 590 18.40 -18.89 1.97
N LEU A 591 19.35 -18.98 2.91
CA LEU A 591 20.33 -17.94 3.18
C LEU A 591 21.55 -18.07 2.25
N PRO A 592 22.15 -16.96 1.77
CA PRO A 592 23.38 -17.01 0.97
C PRO A 592 24.49 -17.76 1.70
N VAL A 593 25.29 -18.56 0.98
CA VAL A 593 26.39 -19.38 1.56
C VAL A 593 27.45 -18.51 2.26
N SER A 594 27.58 -17.24 1.87
CA SER A 594 28.44 -16.27 2.55
C SER A 594 27.92 -15.85 3.94
N TRP A 595 26.70 -16.23 4.31
CA TRP A 595 25.98 -15.76 5.51
C TRP A 595 25.63 -16.90 6.49
N SER A 596 26.08 -18.13 6.21
CA SER A 596 25.93 -19.27 7.10
C SER A 596 27.14 -19.32 8.04
N ALA A 597 26.97 -18.82 9.27
CA ALA A 597 27.91 -19.12 10.35
C ALA A 597 27.77 -20.61 10.69
N GLU A 598 28.67 -21.41 10.14
CA GLU A 598 28.85 -22.82 10.44
C GLU A 598 29.30 -22.93 11.91
N THR A 599 28.33 -23.03 12.84
CA THR A 599 28.61 -23.35 14.24
C THR A 599 28.88 -24.84 14.34
N ASP A 600 30.14 -25.19 14.09
CA ASP A 600 30.67 -26.52 14.35
C ASP A 600 30.41 -26.92 15.82
N LEU A 601 29.88 -28.13 15.97
CA LEU A 601 29.78 -28.83 17.24
C LEU A 601 31.16 -28.89 17.94
N ARG A 602 31.30 -28.28 19.12
CA ARG A 602 32.28 -28.77 20.11
C ARG A 602 31.88 -28.49 21.56
N SER A 603 31.33 -29.54 22.18
CA SER A 603 31.62 -30.05 23.52
C SER A 603 31.80 -29.05 24.69
N SER A 604 30.78 -29.00 25.55
CA SER A 604 30.82 -29.10 27.02
C SER A 604 32.15 -28.82 27.74
N GLY A 605 32.15 -27.80 28.61
CA GLY A 605 33.15 -27.56 29.65
C GLY A 605 32.90 -26.28 30.44
N GLU A 606 32.74 -26.40 31.75
CA GLU A 606 32.35 -25.39 32.75
C GLU A 606 33.37 -24.25 32.99
N PHE A 607 32.81 -23.12 33.47
CA PHE A 607 33.27 -22.26 34.57
C PHE A 607 33.93 -20.87 34.33
N PHE A 608 33.23 -19.90 34.95
CA PHE A 608 33.57 -18.64 35.64
C PHE A 608 33.96 -17.33 34.94
N GLU A 609 33.34 -16.29 35.52
CA GLU A 609 33.48 -14.84 35.39
C GLU A 609 34.93 -14.36 35.50
N GLU A 610 35.30 -13.35 34.69
CA GLU A 610 35.90 -12.12 35.21
C GLU A 610 35.75 -10.97 34.22
N GLU A 611 35.28 -9.85 34.76
CA GLU A 611 35.03 -8.57 34.11
C GLU A 611 36.36 -7.81 33.94
N THR A 612 36.73 -7.42 32.72
CA THR A 612 37.68 -6.30 32.53
C THR A 612 37.30 -5.44 31.34
N ALA A 613 37.33 -4.14 31.59
CA ALA A 613 36.98 -3.07 30.68
C ALA A 613 38.15 -2.67 29.76
N ASP A 614 37.76 -2.23 28.56
CA ASP A 614 38.38 -1.24 27.68
C ASP A 614 39.70 -1.60 26.98
N VAL A 615 39.65 -1.63 25.64
CA VAL A 615 40.55 -0.87 24.73
C VAL A 615 40.08 -1.14 23.29
N GLY A 616 39.89 -0.04 22.55
CA GLY A 616 39.42 -0.03 21.17
C GLY A 616 40.26 -0.87 20.20
N GLY A 617 39.53 -1.68 19.44
CA GLY A 617 39.95 -2.24 18.17
C GLY A 617 38.70 -2.39 17.32
N ASP A 618 38.63 -1.68 16.19
CA ASP A 618 37.63 -1.88 15.15
C ASP A 618 37.71 -3.33 14.67
N SER A 619 36.93 -4.20 15.32
CA SER A 619 36.58 -5.50 14.76
C SER A 619 35.44 -5.25 13.80
N SER A 620 35.72 -5.37 12.50
CA SER A 620 34.72 -5.63 11.47
C SER A 620 34.10 -7.00 11.73
N THR A 621 33.38 -7.13 12.85
CA THR A 621 32.42 -8.19 13.04
C THR A 621 31.28 -7.87 12.09
N GLU A 622 31.31 -8.58 10.97
CA GLU A 622 30.26 -8.71 9.99
C GLU A 622 28.92 -8.81 10.74
N LYS A 623 28.19 -7.68 10.79
CA LYS A 623 26.90 -7.58 11.46
C LYS A 623 25.95 -8.49 10.70
N GLY A 624 25.79 -9.72 11.18
CA GLY A 624 24.74 -10.62 10.75
C GLY A 624 23.40 -9.88 10.79
N ASP A 625 22.64 -9.98 9.72
CA ASP A 625 21.32 -9.34 9.62
C ASP A 625 20.39 -9.88 10.71
N ARG A 626 19.87 -8.96 11.54
CA ARG A 626 19.00 -9.25 12.69
C ARG A 626 17.70 -9.94 12.29
N VAL A 627 17.25 -9.74 11.04
CA VAL A 627 16.00 -10.33 10.54
C VAL A 627 16.16 -11.83 10.28
N SER A 628 17.30 -12.24 9.73
CA SER A 628 17.62 -13.65 9.47
C SER A 628 17.92 -14.42 10.77
N ALA A 629 18.58 -13.77 11.73
CA ALA A 629 18.77 -14.30 13.08
C ALA A 629 17.43 -14.54 13.79
N ALA A 630 16.50 -13.59 13.72
CA ALA A 630 15.16 -13.72 14.31
C ALA A 630 14.38 -14.92 13.74
N GLY A 631 14.47 -15.19 12.44
CA GLY A 631 13.85 -16.36 11.81
C GLY A 631 14.34 -17.69 12.39
N PHE A 632 15.66 -17.81 12.60
CA PHE A 632 16.30 -19.01 13.13
C PHE A 632 16.03 -19.17 14.63
N GLU A 633 16.12 -18.07 15.40
CA GLU A 633 15.79 -18.02 16.82
C GLU A 633 14.34 -18.43 17.08
N MET A 634 13.38 -17.97 16.27
CA MET A 634 11.97 -18.37 16.44
C MET A 634 11.76 -19.88 16.22
N VAL A 635 12.49 -20.51 15.28
CA VAL A 635 12.39 -21.96 15.04
C VAL A 635 13.04 -22.73 16.19
N GLU A 636 14.19 -22.28 16.69
CA GLU A 636 14.84 -22.87 17.88
C GLU A 636 13.94 -22.78 19.11
N LEU A 637 13.26 -21.65 19.32
CA LEU A 637 12.31 -21.49 20.42
C LEU A 637 11.11 -22.43 20.29
N VAL A 638 10.61 -22.69 19.07
CA VAL A 638 9.53 -23.67 18.84
C VAL A 638 10.01 -25.10 19.13
N ILE A 639 11.23 -25.46 18.73
CA ILE A 639 11.82 -26.76 19.03
C ILE A 639 12.01 -26.94 20.55
N LEU A 640 12.63 -25.97 21.22
CA LEU A 640 12.87 -25.98 22.65
C LEU A 640 11.56 -26.05 23.45
N ALA A 641 10.56 -25.25 23.09
CA ALA A 641 9.26 -25.28 23.74
C ALA A 641 8.53 -26.62 23.54
N SER A 642 8.70 -27.25 22.38
CA SER A 642 8.16 -28.59 22.11
C SER A 642 8.87 -29.66 22.94
N GLU A 643 10.19 -29.57 23.11
CA GLU A 643 10.97 -30.48 23.96
C GLU A 643 10.58 -30.36 25.44
N ILE A 644 10.41 -29.12 25.94
CA ILE A 644 9.93 -28.87 27.32
C ILE A 644 8.52 -29.45 27.54
N LEU A 645 7.62 -29.31 26.56
CA LEU A 645 6.28 -29.90 26.64
C LEU A 645 6.34 -31.43 26.60
N THR A 646 7.24 -32.01 25.81
CA THR A 646 7.46 -33.46 25.74
C THR A 646 7.95 -34.00 27.09
N ASP A 647 8.90 -33.30 27.73
CA ASP A 647 9.42 -33.65 29.05
C ASP A 647 8.35 -33.56 30.14
N ASN A 648 7.47 -32.56 30.07
CA ASN A 648 6.34 -32.43 31.01
C ASN A 648 5.32 -33.56 30.86
N ILE A 649 5.03 -34.00 29.63
CA ILE A 649 4.14 -35.14 29.37
C ILE A 649 4.79 -36.42 29.91
N ASN A 650 6.06 -36.67 29.60
CA ASN A 650 6.78 -37.86 30.06
C ASN A 650 6.91 -37.91 31.60
N LYS A 651 7.04 -36.76 32.29
CA LYS A 651 7.04 -36.69 33.77
C LYS A 651 5.68 -37.01 34.40
N ARG A 652 4.57 -36.65 33.74
CA ARG A 652 3.21 -37.03 34.18
C ARG A 652 2.92 -38.52 33.96
N ASP A 653 3.41 -39.09 32.87
CA ASP A 653 3.25 -40.54 32.61
C ASP A 653 4.02 -41.39 33.62
N CYS A 654 5.18 -40.94 34.11
CA CYS A 654 5.95 -41.62 35.16
C CYS A 654 5.37 -41.49 36.58
N SER A 655 4.50 -40.50 36.84
CA SER A 655 3.87 -40.29 38.16
C SER A 655 2.55 -41.04 38.34
N ASN A 656 2.08 -41.74 37.31
CA ASN A 656 0.87 -42.58 37.32
C ASN A 656 1.17 -44.09 37.36
N ILE A 657 2.41 -44.50 37.64
CA ILE A 657 2.84 -45.92 37.70
C ILE A 657 3.21 -46.38 39.14
N ASP A 658 3.13 -45.51 40.15
CA ASP A 658 3.31 -45.90 41.57
C ASP A 658 1.97 -46.14 42.31
#